data_AF-A0A9E5Z3J6-F1
#
_entry.id   AF-A0A9E5Z3J6-F1
#
_cell.length_a   1.000
_cell.length_b   1.000
_cell.length_c   1.000
_cell.angle_alpha   90.00
_cell.angle_beta   90.00
_cell.angle_gamma   90.00
#
_symmetry.space_group_name_H-M   'P 1'
#
loop_
_entity.id
_entity.type
_entity.pdbx_description
1 polymer ?
#
loop_
_entity_poly.entity_id
_entity_poly.type
_entity_poly.pdbx_seq_one_letter_code
_entity_poly.pdbx_strand_id
1 'polypeptide(L)'
;MLATGKWLLFSKIFALVAPAAGLFLFVPWPTNVNAEELDFGGNGGSKSGAGEFSTFVPQGDRALIGKIPAGIKDASIEITADGDLDIELWDGDVFVVGWEANGGVALIHGEEATTGDYNGVQISWSGWNGINGNLGKESIKLSGTTKNAFVMKVFGYEAGNVEVDYSWVGAGVKGPALNGSANFSTLVPRNGRATIGTIPEGVDGLQIDLTSANDLDIELWDGKTFVVGWQIDGRKSLIYGHAPVSGLYNGVRISWSGWDGAFGNKGNESIRISGTTRNPFVMKVFGYQGGDVNADYSWGLETAVALVKPAPTPAPAVTPAPTIAPTPTPSPTPAPLLSAKTVKTWVAGFGANWSYGPNWSPLGAPTGDERIIIEGSASQSQIPIMDVDFTLTTGTLEIGPVNSMLTVDERVTFINNGTVNAKGDVLSSGTMVNNGTYNNEAAIVAVVNVGALSSLASFVNNLGAVLNNTKDGTSSGVIINACGGTVNDSSGLIKVTPAPCIWTGAGGNDNWSNPANWANGVVPPEAHPVVINGEGSSNAKVTLDVDLLLTSRSLSVGSGDTLTIGTGSIAKHITLSVKEPGGLLTNLGTVAITNYSSLQRDSLATIDNVGGTVRNACRGNTHVGGVTGPSIVQDSCFWDGGGATQNWSEAANWDSDTVPLPDDSALIGAGATVDLDTSFSLGSRGILTIGTGQTLNVGDGIALGVIDGGSLWINGVLNLNGGTLLYKNPGLLTNHGTVNINGGTFTSEGDFLANKSDGKINNVGGLISNGAGSSLANAGTLVNDAESTFVHGDSATLVNTGTFTNAGAFNTSSQAGAVTNSQGGTLVNSGILNQGGLGTFSNLAGSKITNSGRINMIGSLFDNRGTIENTGTLEVFHFGSYQNQLGQLENQVGGTFANSGSVSNLSGSTINNAGLIDNNRSLVNAGTMNNLCGGTITGPVNGNRPVVSAC
;
A
#
# COMPACT_ATOMS: atom_id res chain seq x y z
N MET A 1 6.62 19.00 50.31
CA MET A 1 7.42 20.23 50.09
C MET A 1 6.79 21.01 48.93
N LEU A 2 7.33 22.19 48.59
CA LEU A 2 6.90 23.17 47.56
C LEU A 2 6.60 22.54 46.18
N ALA A 3 5.84 23.12 45.24
CA ALA A 3 5.13 24.42 45.06
C ALA A 3 3.94 24.17 44.07
N THR A 4 2.70 24.71 44.12
CA THR A 4 2.09 26.07 44.23
C THR A 4 1.97 26.92 42.95
N GLY A 5 0.74 27.06 42.43
CA GLY A 5 0.26 27.97 41.35
C GLY A 5 -0.86 27.30 40.54
N LYS A 6 -2.17 27.65 40.54
CA LYS A 6 -2.92 28.92 40.36
C LYS A 6 -2.58 29.62 39.04
N TRP A 7 -3.51 30.14 38.23
CA TRP A 7 -4.83 30.79 38.49
C TRP A 7 -6.04 30.02 37.85
N LEU A 8 -7.37 30.20 38.08
CA LEU A 8 -8.29 31.27 38.56
C LEU A 8 -8.65 32.36 37.51
N LEU A 9 -9.90 32.74 37.16
CA LEU A 9 -11.29 32.22 37.38
C LEU A 9 -11.97 32.17 35.97
N PHE A 10 -13.28 32.19 35.64
CA PHE A 10 -14.66 32.37 36.19
C PHE A 10 -15.61 31.63 35.18
N SER A 11 -16.91 31.33 35.34
CA SER A 11 -17.94 31.25 36.41
C SER A 11 -19.05 30.32 35.85
N LYS A 12 -19.60 29.29 36.53
CA LYS A 12 -20.65 29.30 37.59
C LYS A 12 -21.94 30.02 37.13
N ILE A 13 -23.09 29.34 36.96
CA ILE A 13 -24.05 28.76 37.96
C ILE A 13 -25.14 27.97 37.16
N PHE A 14 -25.84 26.89 37.58
CA PHE A 14 -26.46 26.49 38.87
C PHE A 14 -26.36 24.96 39.20
N ALA A 15 -27.04 24.54 40.27
CA ALA A 15 -27.16 23.24 40.98
C ALA A 15 -27.20 21.93 40.13
N LEU A 16 -26.67 20.76 40.54
CA LEU A 16 -26.85 19.95 41.78
C LEU A 16 -28.27 19.33 41.84
N VAL A 17 -28.50 18.00 41.79
CA VAL A 17 -28.26 16.99 42.85
C VAL A 17 -27.80 15.61 42.29
N ALA A 18 -27.05 14.85 43.10
CA ALA A 18 -26.73 13.42 42.96
C ALA A 18 -26.45 12.83 44.38
N PRO A 19 -26.16 11.53 44.60
CA PRO A 19 -26.23 10.36 43.71
C PRO A 19 -27.01 9.16 44.33
N ALA A 20 -27.05 8.02 43.63
CA ALA A 20 -27.13 6.68 44.22
C ALA A 20 -26.14 5.76 43.50
N ALA A 21 -25.36 4.95 44.23
CA ALA A 21 -24.25 4.17 43.66
C ALA A 21 -24.57 2.67 43.62
N GLY A 22 -24.50 2.07 42.43
CA GLY A 22 -24.45 0.63 42.22
C GLY A 22 -23.00 0.18 42.00
N LEU A 23 -22.50 -0.72 42.85
CA LEU A 23 -21.14 -1.27 42.74
C LEU A 23 -21.13 -2.42 41.74
N PHE A 24 -20.47 -2.25 40.59
CA PHE A 24 -20.12 -3.35 39.69
C PHE A 24 -18.61 -3.50 39.53
N LEU A 25 -18.19 -4.77 39.40
CA LEU A 25 -16.80 -5.17 39.25
C LEU A 25 -16.36 -4.97 37.80
N PHE A 26 -15.14 -4.48 37.59
CA PHE A 26 -14.52 -4.48 36.26
C PHE A 26 -14.23 -5.92 35.81
N VAL A 27 -15.13 -6.48 35.03
CA VAL A 27 -14.83 -7.59 34.12
C VAL A 27 -14.21 -6.98 32.86
N PRO A 28 -13.07 -7.50 32.34
CA PRO A 28 -12.49 -6.98 31.11
C PRO A 28 -13.45 -7.24 29.93
N TRP A 29 -13.74 -6.17 29.17
CA TRP A 29 -14.58 -6.26 27.97
C TRP A 29 -13.92 -7.16 26.92
N PRO A 30 -14.67 -8.11 26.32
CA PRO A 30 -14.34 -8.65 25.00
C PRO A 30 -14.46 -7.53 23.95
N THR A 31 -13.64 -7.58 22.90
CA THR A 31 -13.76 -6.67 21.76
C THR A 31 -14.63 -7.29 20.68
N ASN A 32 -15.78 -6.68 20.38
CA ASN A 32 -16.43 -6.64 19.05
C ASN A 32 -17.76 -5.85 19.12
N VAL A 33 -17.77 -4.61 18.61
CA VAL A 33 -18.97 -3.77 18.43
C VAL A 33 -18.99 -3.14 17.03
N ASN A 34 -18.64 -3.97 16.03
CA ASN A 34 -18.49 -3.58 14.62
C ASN A 34 -19.43 -4.37 13.68
N ALA A 35 -20.45 -5.04 14.24
CA ALA A 35 -21.47 -5.75 13.46
C ALA A 35 -22.67 -4.83 13.24
N GLU A 36 -23.19 -4.78 12.01
CA GLU A 36 -24.49 -4.13 11.67
C GLU A 36 -25.60 -5.17 11.40
N GLU A 37 -25.23 -6.45 11.27
CA GLU A 37 -26.11 -7.62 11.14
C GLU A 37 -25.48 -8.84 11.84
N LEU A 38 -26.22 -9.96 11.96
CA LEU A 38 -25.74 -11.22 12.55
C LEU A 38 -24.47 -11.77 11.85
N ASP A 39 -23.31 -11.64 12.49
CA ASP A 39 -22.03 -12.19 12.02
C ASP A 39 -21.70 -13.53 12.70
N PHE A 40 -21.64 -14.60 11.90
CA PHE A 40 -21.21 -15.93 12.34
C PHE A 40 -19.68 -16.15 12.21
N GLY A 41 -18.95 -15.07 11.89
CA GLY A 41 -17.51 -14.98 11.73
C GLY A 41 -16.98 -15.66 10.47
N GLY A 42 -15.73 -15.35 10.09
CA GLY A 42 -15.01 -15.92 8.94
C GLY A 42 -14.72 -17.44 9.01
N ASN A 43 -15.44 -18.19 9.85
CA ASN A 43 -15.45 -19.66 9.90
C ASN A 43 -16.89 -20.20 9.66
N GLY A 44 -17.85 -19.38 9.24
CA GLY A 44 -19.24 -19.77 8.96
C GLY A 44 -19.98 -20.38 10.16
N GLY A 45 -19.71 -19.90 11.38
CA GLY A 45 -20.30 -20.43 12.61
C GLY A 45 -19.90 -21.86 12.99
N SER A 46 -18.87 -22.44 12.35
CA SER A 46 -18.36 -23.79 12.69
C SER A 46 -17.76 -23.91 14.10
N LYS A 47 -17.37 -22.78 14.69
CA LYS A 47 -17.00 -22.60 16.11
C LYS A 47 -18.12 -21.85 16.83
N SER A 48 -18.30 -22.09 18.13
CA SER A 48 -19.26 -21.34 18.95
C SER A 48 -18.88 -19.87 19.00
N GLY A 49 -19.89 -19.00 19.07
CA GLY A 49 -19.69 -17.56 19.13
C GLY A 49 -20.92 -16.85 19.70
N ALA A 50 -20.76 -15.54 19.88
CA ALA A 50 -21.79 -14.60 20.28
C ALA A 50 -21.42 -13.21 19.75
N GLY A 51 -22.42 -12.34 19.65
CA GLY A 51 -22.25 -10.95 19.29
C GLY A 51 -23.40 -10.09 19.79
N GLU A 52 -23.17 -8.79 19.81
CA GLU A 52 -24.10 -7.73 20.17
C GLU A 52 -24.03 -6.65 19.09
N PHE A 53 -25.17 -6.06 18.72
CA PHE A 53 -25.22 -4.84 17.89
C PHE A 53 -26.52 -4.07 18.13
N SER A 54 -26.63 -2.90 17.52
CA SER A 54 -27.91 -2.16 17.49
C SER A 54 -28.18 -1.59 16.10
N THR A 55 -29.46 -1.44 15.77
CA THR A 55 -29.92 -0.84 14.51
C THR A 55 -31.23 -0.08 14.73
N PHE A 56 -31.60 0.82 13.83
CA PHE A 56 -32.84 1.59 13.91
C PHE A 56 -33.89 1.05 12.93
N VAL A 57 -35.10 0.78 13.43
CA VAL A 57 -36.23 0.31 12.62
C VAL A 57 -37.27 1.43 12.53
N PRO A 58 -37.56 1.96 11.33
CA PRO A 58 -38.64 2.92 11.13
C PRO A 58 -40.02 2.27 11.33
N GLN A 59 -41.00 3.09 11.76
CA GLN A 59 -42.39 2.64 11.89
C GLN A 59 -42.96 2.24 10.52
N GLY A 60 -43.44 1.00 10.43
CA GLY A 60 -44.01 0.41 9.21
C GLY A 60 -43.00 -0.26 8.28
N ASP A 61 -41.70 -0.25 8.62
CA ASP A 61 -40.64 -0.89 7.82
C ASP A 61 -40.13 -2.20 8.45
N ARG A 62 -39.58 -3.08 7.59
CA ARG A 62 -38.89 -4.32 7.97
C ARG A 62 -37.38 -4.17 7.79
N ALA A 63 -36.65 -4.01 8.89
CA ALA A 63 -35.20 -4.02 8.87
C ALA A 63 -34.68 -5.47 8.70
N LEU A 64 -33.72 -5.68 7.80
CA LEU A 64 -32.90 -6.90 7.77
C LEU A 64 -31.91 -6.82 8.93
N ILE A 65 -31.93 -7.78 9.85
CA ILE A 65 -30.96 -7.85 10.96
C ILE A 65 -29.93 -8.98 10.80
N GLY A 66 -30.05 -9.80 9.75
CA GLY A 66 -29.00 -10.72 9.34
C GLY A 66 -29.49 -12.01 8.71
N LYS A 67 -28.54 -12.94 8.51
CA LYS A 67 -28.81 -14.27 7.96
C LYS A 67 -28.13 -15.33 8.81
N ILE A 68 -28.85 -16.40 9.12
CA ILE A 68 -28.33 -17.55 9.86
C ILE A 68 -27.98 -18.62 8.83
N PRO A 69 -26.69 -18.96 8.61
CA PRO A 69 -26.31 -19.97 7.63
C PRO A 69 -26.93 -21.36 7.89
N ALA A 70 -26.90 -22.22 6.87
CA ALA A 70 -27.06 -23.66 7.07
C ALA A 70 -25.85 -24.21 7.86
N GLY A 71 -26.09 -25.16 8.77
CA GLY A 71 -25.05 -25.78 9.60
C GLY A 71 -24.86 -25.14 10.98
N ILE A 72 -25.43 -23.96 11.25
CA ILE A 72 -25.43 -23.36 12.60
C ILE A 72 -26.20 -24.27 13.56
N LYS A 73 -25.67 -24.44 14.78
CA LYS A 73 -26.26 -25.29 15.81
C LYS A 73 -26.64 -24.49 17.07
N ASP A 74 -27.80 -24.81 17.63
CA ASP A 74 -28.30 -24.31 18.93
C ASP A 74 -28.14 -22.78 19.04
N ALA A 75 -28.75 -22.05 18.10
CA ALA A 75 -28.66 -20.59 18.03
C ALA A 75 -29.76 -19.91 18.87
N SER A 76 -29.43 -18.76 19.45
CA SER A 76 -30.34 -17.90 20.20
C SER A 76 -30.14 -16.47 19.72
N ILE A 77 -31.25 -15.78 19.43
CA ILE A 77 -31.29 -14.35 19.14
C ILE A 77 -32.32 -13.74 20.09
N GLU A 78 -31.97 -12.66 20.76
CA GLU A 78 -32.81 -11.90 21.68
C GLU A 78 -32.71 -10.41 21.30
N ILE A 79 -33.82 -9.69 21.38
CA ILE A 79 -33.87 -8.26 21.04
C ILE A 79 -34.43 -7.43 22.20
N THR A 80 -34.00 -6.18 22.27
CA THR A 80 -34.51 -5.16 23.20
C THR A 80 -34.67 -3.83 22.47
N ALA A 81 -35.87 -3.28 22.50
CA ALA A 81 -36.19 -1.95 22.01
C ALA A 81 -37.00 -1.16 23.07
N ASP A 82 -37.00 0.17 22.93
CA ASP A 82 -37.80 1.10 23.74
C ASP A 82 -39.24 1.30 23.21
N GLY A 83 -39.61 0.60 22.13
CA GLY A 83 -40.92 0.69 21.46
C GLY A 83 -41.35 -0.65 20.85
N ASP A 84 -42.55 -0.69 20.26
CA ASP A 84 -43.20 -1.91 19.79
C ASP A 84 -42.56 -2.47 18.48
N LEU A 85 -41.61 -3.40 18.64
CA LEU A 85 -40.79 -4.01 17.58
C LEU A 85 -40.79 -5.55 17.68
N ASP A 86 -41.27 -6.25 16.64
CA ASP A 86 -41.37 -7.72 16.54
C ASP A 86 -40.19 -8.34 15.78
N ILE A 87 -39.73 -9.54 16.18
CA ILE A 87 -38.68 -10.29 15.46
C ILE A 87 -39.26 -11.36 14.51
N GLU A 88 -38.75 -11.41 13.28
CA GLU A 88 -39.23 -12.32 12.22
C GLU A 88 -38.16 -13.31 11.75
N LEU A 89 -38.58 -14.54 11.44
CA LEU A 89 -37.75 -15.58 10.79
C LEU A 89 -38.34 -15.97 9.43
N TRP A 90 -37.50 -16.00 8.39
CA TRP A 90 -37.87 -16.35 7.02
C TRP A 90 -36.95 -17.45 6.45
N ASP A 91 -37.51 -18.35 5.62
CA ASP A 91 -36.80 -19.39 4.86
C ASP A 91 -37.13 -19.22 3.36
N GLY A 92 -36.30 -18.44 2.66
CA GLY A 92 -36.67 -17.89 1.35
C GLY A 92 -37.92 -17.01 1.45
N ASP A 93 -38.94 -17.32 0.64
CA ASP A 93 -40.24 -16.63 0.66
C ASP A 93 -41.19 -17.12 1.76
N VAL A 94 -40.81 -18.14 2.54
CA VAL A 94 -41.66 -18.72 3.61
C VAL A 94 -41.50 -17.91 4.90
N PHE A 95 -42.61 -17.41 5.43
CA PHE A 95 -42.67 -16.74 6.73
C PHE A 95 -42.79 -17.79 7.85
N VAL A 96 -41.71 -18.01 8.60
CA VAL A 96 -41.58 -19.13 9.55
C VAL A 96 -41.97 -18.72 10.97
N VAL A 97 -41.56 -17.54 11.43
CA VAL A 97 -41.88 -16.99 12.77
C VAL A 97 -42.22 -15.51 12.66
N GLY A 98 -43.25 -15.07 13.40
CA GLY A 98 -43.70 -13.69 13.55
C GLY A 98 -45.23 -13.59 13.65
N TRP A 99 -45.77 -12.37 13.82
CA TRP A 99 -47.22 -12.14 13.79
C TRP A 99 -47.77 -12.20 12.36
N GLU A 100 -47.74 -11.08 11.62
CA GLU A 100 -48.35 -10.96 10.28
C GLU A 100 -47.44 -10.24 9.29
N ALA A 101 -47.28 -10.83 8.10
CA ALA A 101 -46.57 -10.25 6.97
C ALA A 101 -47.38 -10.44 5.69
N ASN A 102 -47.50 -9.37 4.88
CA ASN A 102 -48.15 -9.40 3.56
C ASN A 102 -49.59 -9.95 3.53
N GLY A 103 -50.34 -9.86 4.64
CA GLY A 103 -51.71 -10.36 4.75
C GLY A 103 -51.82 -11.84 5.16
N GLY A 104 -50.77 -12.42 5.75
CA GLY A 104 -50.76 -13.79 6.28
C GLY A 104 -49.90 -13.93 7.53
N VAL A 105 -50.29 -14.87 8.42
CA VAL A 105 -49.54 -15.19 9.64
C VAL A 105 -48.39 -16.17 9.38
N ALA A 106 -47.38 -16.17 10.24
CA ALA A 106 -46.26 -17.11 10.15
C ALA A 106 -46.67 -18.56 10.47
N LEU A 107 -45.82 -19.53 10.11
CA LEU A 107 -46.04 -20.94 10.44
C LEU A 107 -45.98 -21.23 11.96
N ILE A 108 -45.21 -20.44 12.71
CA ILE A 108 -45.09 -20.49 14.16
C ILE A 108 -45.44 -19.10 14.70
N HIS A 109 -46.65 -18.96 15.26
CA HIS A 109 -47.19 -17.69 15.74
C HIS A 109 -48.00 -17.87 17.03
N GLY A 110 -48.01 -16.87 17.92
CA GLY A 110 -48.80 -16.89 19.15
C GLY A 110 -48.60 -15.67 20.05
N GLU A 111 -49.59 -15.40 20.91
CA GLU A 111 -49.59 -14.29 21.90
C GLU A 111 -48.55 -14.49 23.01
N GLU A 112 -48.16 -15.74 23.29
CA GLU A 112 -47.18 -16.12 24.31
C GLU A 112 -46.16 -17.11 23.74
N ALA A 113 -45.16 -17.46 24.54
CA ALA A 113 -44.00 -18.26 24.13
C ALA A 113 -44.41 -19.58 23.45
N THR A 114 -44.19 -19.64 22.14
CA THR A 114 -44.69 -20.71 21.25
C THR A 114 -43.51 -21.47 20.65
N THR A 115 -43.68 -22.77 20.39
CA THR A 115 -42.62 -23.64 19.85
C THR A 115 -43.16 -24.59 18.79
N GLY A 116 -42.42 -24.75 17.68
CA GLY A 116 -42.76 -25.67 16.59
C GLY A 116 -41.52 -26.18 15.87
N ASP A 117 -41.63 -27.34 15.21
CA ASP A 117 -40.54 -27.95 14.45
C ASP A 117 -40.60 -27.53 12.97
N TYR A 118 -39.52 -26.97 12.42
CA TYR A 118 -39.44 -26.55 11.02
C TYR A 118 -38.12 -27.00 10.37
N ASN A 119 -38.21 -27.69 9.23
CA ASN A 119 -37.10 -28.34 8.50
C ASN A 119 -36.14 -29.22 9.35
N GLY A 120 -36.59 -29.63 10.54
CA GLY A 120 -35.86 -30.46 11.51
C GLY A 120 -34.94 -29.69 12.45
N VAL A 121 -35.24 -28.40 12.68
CA VAL A 121 -34.84 -27.61 13.85
C VAL A 121 -36.11 -27.36 14.67
N GLN A 122 -35.99 -27.38 16.01
CA GLN A 122 -37.08 -26.94 16.89
C GLN A 122 -36.92 -25.45 17.17
N ILE A 123 -37.95 -24.68 16.87
CA ILE A 123 -37.93 -23.21 16.90
C ILE A 123 -38.87 -22.72 17.99
N SER A 124 -38.33 -22.05 19.00
CA SER A 124 -39.09 -21.36 20.05
C SER A 124 -39.05 -19.84 19.83
N TRP A 125 -40.19 -19.18 19.94
CA TRP A 125 -40.34 -17.72 19.88
C TRP A 125 -41.01 -17.21 21.17
N SER A 126 -40.73 -15.97 21.57
CA SER A 126 -41.39 -15.27 22.69
C SER A 126 -42.89 -15.08 22.51
N GLY A 127 -43.35 -14.91 21.27
CA GLY A 127 -44.70 -14.46 20.96
C GLY A 127 -44.83 -12.95 21.14
N TRP A 128 -45.66 -12.31 20.30
CA TRP A 128 -45.67 -10.86 20.04
C TRP A 128 -46.04 -9.94 21.23
N ASN A 129 -46.44 -10.49 22.39
CA ASN A 129 -46.50 -9.68 23.62
C ASN A 129 -45.12 -9.51 24.29
N GLY A 130 -44.08 -10.14 23.73
CA GLY A 130 -42.71 -10.12 24.21
C GLY A 130 -42.49 -10.85 25.54
N ILE A 131 -41.23 -10.85 25.98
CA ILE A 131 -40.74 -11.61 27.12
C ILE A 131 -41.36 -11.05 28.42
N ASN A 132 -42.23 -11.85 29.04
CA ASN A 132 -43.06 -11.48 30.20
C ASN A 132 -44.05 -10.32 29.95
N GLY A 133 -44.54 -10.13 28.72
CA GLY A 133 -45.51 -9.08 28.40
C GLY A 133 -44.88 -7.68 28.23
N ASN A 134 -43.61 -7.62 27.81
CA ASN A 134 -42.91 -6.39 27.47
C ASN A 134 -42.75 -6.31 25.95
N LEU A 135 -43.57 -5.49 25.29
CA LEU A 135 -43.44 -5.17 23.87
C LEU A 135 -42.03 -4.66 23.54
N GLY A 136 -41.52 -4.96 22.35
CA GLY A 136 -40.14 -4.66 21.95
C GLY A 136 -39.05 -5.51 22.61
N LYS A 137 -39.40 -6.53 23.42
CA LYS A 137 -38.44 -7.50 23.98
C LYS A 137 -38.78 -8.91 23.55
N GLU A 138 -38.11 -9.42 22.54
CA GLU A 138 -38.43 -10.69 21.89
C GLU A 138 -37.24 -11.64 21.82
N SER A 139 -37.46 -12.94 21.60
CA SER A 139 -36.37 -13.87 21.29
C SER A 139 -36.80 -15.04 20.39
N ILE A 140 -35.89 -15.49 19.52
CA ILE A 140 -36.02 -16.71 18.71
C ILE A 140 -34.86 -17.66 19.04
N LYS A 141 -35.17 -18.92 19.34
CA LYS A 141 -34.19 -19.94 19.75
C LYS A 141 -34.35 -21.19 18.87
N LEU A 142 -33.29 -21.51 18.12
CA LEU A 142 -33.19 -22.56 17.12
C LEU A 142 -32.45 -23.77 17.69
N SER A 143 -33.17 -24.71 18.30
CA SER A 143 -32.61 -25.91 18.92
C SER A 143 -32.40 -27.03 17.89
N GLY A 144 -31.18 -27.55 17.78
CA GLY A 144 -30.75 -28.44 16.70
C GLY A 144 -29.83 -27.74 15.70
N THR A 145 -29.62 -28.34 14.52
CA THR A 145 -28.73 -27.81 13.48
C THR A 145 -29.51 -27.39 12.23
N THR A 146 -29.35 -26.12 11.82
CA THR A 146 -29.98 -25.55 10.63
C THR A 146 -29.57 -26.32 9.37
N LYS A 147 -30.53 -26.55 8.47
CA LYS A 147 -30.29 -27.24 7.18
C LYS A 147 -30.43 -26.30 5.98
N ASN A 148 -31.23 -25.26 6.14
CA ASN A 148 -31.35 -24.14 5.23
C ASN A 148 -30.67 -22.92 5.86
N ALA A 149 -30.37 -21.92 5.05
CA ALA A 149 -30.03 -20.59 5.56
C ALA A 149 -31.33 -19.79 5.79
N PHE A 150 -31.47 -19.19 6.97
CA PHE A 150 -32.61 -18.36 7.33
C PHE A 150 -32.28 -16.88 7.23
N VAL A 151 -33.30 -16.03 7.06
CA VAL A 151 -33.20 -14.58 7.07
C VAL A 151 -33.94 -14.04 8.29
N MET A 152 -33.26 -13.21 9.09
CA MET A 152 -33.79 -12.58 10.30
C MET A 152 -34.14 -11.12 10.04
N LYS A 153 -35.31 -10.68 10.47
CA LYS A 153 -35.76 -9.28 10.34
C LYS A 153 -36.37 -8.78 11.65
N VAL A 154 -36.54 -7.47 11.75
CA VAL A 154 -37.35 -6.83 12.79
C VAL A 154 -38.34 -5.89 12.12
N PHE A 155 -39.59 -5.89 12.58
CA PHE A 155 -40.66 -5.01 12.09
C PHE A 155 -41.06 -3.99 13.17
N GLY A 156 -41.07 -2.70 12.82
CA GLY A 156 -41.47 -1.64 13.75
C GLY A 156 -42.95 -1.31 13.65
N TYR A 157 -43.76 -1.71 14.64
CA TYR A 157 -45.09 -1.13 14.84
C TYR A 157 -44.97 0.29 15.41
N GLU A 158 -43.93 0.54 16.21
CA GLU A 158 -43.39 1.87 16.49
C GLU A 158 -41.96 2.01 15.95
N ALA A 159 -41.45 3.24 15.87
CA ALA A 159 -40.09 3.50 15.41
C ALA A 159 -39.11 3.49 16.59
N GLY A 160 -38.03 2.73 16.51
CA GLY A 160 -37.11 2.56 17.65
C GLY A 160 -35.74 2.01 17.27
N ASN A 161 -34.77 2.23 18.18
CA ASN A 161 -33.53 1.45 18.17
C ASN A 161 -33.82 0.07 18.75
N VAL A 162 -33.29 -0.97 18.12
CA VAL A 162 -33.28 -2.34 18.62
C VAL A 162 -31.84 -2.77 18.89
N GLU A 163 -31.57 -3.16 20.13
CA GLU A 163 -30.37 -3.87 20.58
C GLU A 163 -30.59 -5.37 20.32
N VAL A 164 -29.60 -6.04 19.74
CA VAL A 164 -29.70 -7.43 19.24
C VAL A 164 -28.56 -8.26 19.83
N ASP A 165 -28.90 -9.12 20.78
CA ASP A 165 -28.02 -10.11 21.40
C ASP A 165 -28.15 -11.46 20.67
N TYR A 166 -27.03 -12.08 20.29
CA TYR A 166 -27.09 -13.41 19.66
C TYR A 166 -25.92 -14.32 20.04
N SER A 167 -26.16 -15.63 20.02
CA SER A 167 -25.16 -16.66 20.30
C SER A 167 -25.50 -17.98 19.61
N TRP A 168 -24.49 -18.83 19.40
CA TRP A 168 -24.66 -20.16 18.81
C TRP A 168 -23.57 -21.13 19.26
N VAL A 169 -23.86 -22.43 19.15
CA VAL A 169 -22.90 -23.52 19.37
C VAL A 169 -22.24 -23.88 18.05
N GLY A 170 -20.92 -24.04 18.06
CA GLY A 170 -20.15 -24.41 16.88
C GLY A 170 -20.57 -25.76 16.32
N ALA A 171 -20.81 -25.80 15.01
CA ALA A 171 -21.30 -26.98 14.29
C ALA A 171 -20.43 -28.25 14.49
N GLY A 172 -19.15 -28.10 14.86
CA GLY A 172 -18.24 -29.21 15.16
C GLY A 172 -17.77 -29.99 13.94
N VAL A 173 -18.18 -29.59 12.74
CA VAL A 173 -17.70 -30.14 11.47
C VAL A 173 -16.25 -29.68 11.25
N LYS A 174 -15.33 -30.63 11.04
CA LYS A 174 -13.96 -30.30 10.60
C LYS A 174 -14.02 -29.71 9.18
N GLY A 175 -13.63 -28.45 9.04
CA GLY A 175 -13.14 -27.93 7.76
C GLY A 175 -11.89 -28.71 7.30
N PRO A 176 -11.44 -28.51 6.04
CA PRO A 176 -10.19 -29.09 5.57
C PRO A 176 -9.01 -28.69 6.48
N ALA A 177 -8.01 -29.57 6.59
CA ALA A 177 -6.77 -29.22 7.30
C ALA A 177 -6.11 -28.02 6.59
N LEU A 178 -5.50 -27.11 7.37
CA LEU A 178 -4.89 -25.87 6.85
C LEU A 178 -3.89 -26.12 5.72
N ASN A 179 -3.24 -27.28 5.71
CA ASN A 179 -2.45 -27.79 4.61
C ASN A 179 -2.53 -29.33 4.55
N GLY A 180 -2.04 -29.90 3.44
CA GLY A 180 -1.95 -31.35 3.27
C GLY A 180 -1.44 -31.75 1.90
N SER A 181 -1.20 -33.05 1.74
CA SER A 181 -0.95 -33.70 0.44
C SER A 181 -1.34 -35.18 0.49
N ALA A 182 -1.69 -35.73 -0.66
CA ALA A 182 -1.97 -37.15 -0.85
C ALA A 182 -1.85 -37.51 -2.34
N ASN A 183 -2.01 -38.81 -2.64
CA ASN A 183 -2.20 -39.28 -4.00
C ASN A 183 -3.18 -40.45 -4.07
N PHE A 184 -3.62 -40.74 -5.29
CA PHE A 184 -4.41 -41.92 -5.61
C PHE A 184 -4.19 -42.30 -7.08
N SER A 185 -4.58 -43.53 -7.42
CA SER A 185 -4.68 -43.97 -8.81
C SER A 185 -6.04 -44.63 -9.08
N THR A 186 -6.48 -44.61 -10.33
CA THR A 186 -7.71 -45.27 -10.78
C THR A 186 -7.64 -45.64 -12.27
N LEU A 187 -8.46 -46.60 -12.69
CA LEU A 187 -8.57 -47.05 -14.08
C LEU A 187 -9.65 -46.26 -14.80
N VAL A 188 -9.29 -45.51 -15.84
CA VAL A 188 -10.23 -44.73 -16.65
C VAL A 188 -10.61 -45.52 -17.91
N PRO A 189 -11.90 -45.86 -18.12
CA PRO A 189 -12.32 -46.61 -19.30
C PRO A 189 -12.31 -45.72 -20.56
N ARG A 190 -11.96 -46.32 -21.70
CA ARG A 190 -11.95 -45.62 -22.99
C ARG A 190 -13.33 -45.08 -23.36
N ASN A 191 -13.37 -43.81 -23.79
CA ASN A 191 -14.56 -43.00 -24.06
C ASN A 191 -15.50 -42.83 -22.84
N GLY A 192 -14.98 -42.99 -21.61
CA GLY A 192 -15.74 -42.84 -20.37
C GLY A 192 -15.13 -41.82 -19.41
N ARG A 193 -15.88 -41.47 -18.36
CA ARG A 193 -15.45 -40.59 -17.27
C ARG A 193 -15.31 -41.37 -15.97
N ALA A 194 -14.23 -41.11 -15.23
CA ALA A 194 -14.11 -41.48 -13.82
C ALA A 194 -14.19 -40.19 -12.97
N THR A 195 -15.01 -40.16 -11.92
CA THR A 195 -14.90 -39.12 -10.88
C THR A 195 -13.71 -39.47 -9.99
N ILE A 196 -12.79 -38.52 -9.83
CA ILE A 196 -11.52 -38.76 -9.12
C ILE A 196 -11.44 -38.08 -7.75
N GLY A 197 -12.28 -37.07 -7.48
CA GLY A 197 -12.36 -36.46 -6.15
C GLY A 197 -13.30 -35.28 -6.08
N THR A 198 -13.46 -34.74 -4.87
CA THR A 198 -14.16 -33.47 -4.62
C THR A 198 -13.25 -32.58 -3.81
N ILE A 199 -13.03 -31.35 -4.28
CA ILE A 199 -12.37 -30.28 -3.55
C ILE A 199 -13.48 -29.60 -2.72
N PRO A 200 -13.44 -29.64 -1.38
CA PRO A 200 -14.41 -28.92 -0.56
C PRO A 200 -14.15 -27.41 -0.59
N GLU A 201 -15.15 -26.65 -0.19
CA GLU A 201 -15.01 -25.23 0.15
C GLU A 201 -13.97 -25.02 1.27
N GLY A 202 -13.30 -23.86 1.27
CA GLY A 202 -12.29 -23.52 2.27
C GLY A 202 -10.88 -24.03 1.97
N VAL A 203 -10.66 -24.70 0.82
CA VAL A 203 -9.32 -25.09 0.36
C VAL A 203 -8.67 -23.93 -0.40
N ASP A 204 -7.40 -23.65 -0.10
CA ASP A 204 -6.56 -22.62 -0.73
C ASP A 204 -5.19 -23.22 -1.15
N GLY A 205 -4.53 -22.59 -2.12
CA GLY A 205 -3.21 -22.99 -2.63
C GLY A 205 -3.16 -24.41 -3.18
N LEU A 206 -4.23 -24.88 -3.84
CA LEU A 206 -4.37 -26.25 -4.30
C LEU A 206 -3.55 -26.50 -5.57
N GLN A 207 -2.77 -27.58 -5.54
CA GLN A 207 -1.99 -28.10 -6.66
C GLN A 207 -2.40 -29.55 -6.93
N ILE A 208 -2.64 -29.88 -8.20
CA ILE A 208 -2.97 -31.22 -8.68
C ILE A 208 -2.10 -31.50 -9.90
N ASP A 209 -1.34 -32.59 -9.88
CA ASP A 209 -0.58 -33.10 -11.00
C ASP A 209 -1.04 -34.52 -11.33
N LEU A 210 -1.57 -34.67 -12.55
CA LEU A 210 -2.10 -35.90 -13.12
C LEU A 210 -1.05 -36.52 -14.05
N THR A 211 -0.92 -37.84 -14.04
CA THR A 211 0.06 -38.58 -14.85
C THR A 211 -0.49 -39.91 -15.35
N SER A 212 -0.29 -40.19 -16.64
CA SER A 212 -0.69 -41.43 -17.30
C SER A 212 0.17 -41.70 -18.54
N ALA A 213 0.29 -42.97 -18.90
CA ALA A 213 0.86 -43.41 -20.18
C ALA A 213 -0.14 -43.30 -21.35
N ASN A 214 -1.40 -42.91 -21.10
CA ASN A 214 -2.49 -42.83 -22.06
C ASN A 214 -3.14 -41.44 -22.08
N ASP A 215 -3.81 -41.14 -23.19
CA ASP A 215 -4.52 -39.89 -23.54
C ASP A 215 -5.77 -39.71 -22.63
N LEU A 216 -5.60 -38.97 -21.53
CA LEU A 216 -6.52 -38.84 -20.39
C LEU A 216 -6.60 -37.37 -19.88
N ASP A 217 -7.63 -36.62 -20.28
CA ASP A 217 -7.85 -35.22 -19.85
C ASP A 217 -8.45 -35.14 -18.44
N ILE A 218 -8.01 -34.16 -17.63
CA ILE A 218 -8.69 -33.78 -16.38
C ILE A 218 -9.89 -32.86 -16.66
N GLU A 219 -10.91 -32.96 -15.82
CA GLU A 219 -12.09 -32.09 -15.85
C GLU A 219 -12.39 -31.53 -14.47
N LEU A 220 -12.72 -30.23 -14.40
CA LEU A 220 -13.20 -29.58 -13.18
C LEU A 220 -14.64 -29.10 -13.36
N TRP A 221 -15.48 -29.43 -12.39
CA TRP A 221 -16.91 -29.17 -12.42
C TRP A 221 -17.39 -28.45 -11.16
N ASP A 222 -18.28 -27.47 -11.32
CA ASP A 222 -19.01 -26.82 -10.24
C ASP A 222 -20.51 -27.16 -10.38
N GLY A 223 -20.95 -28.19 -9.67
CA GLY A 223 -22.30 -28.76 -9.79
C GLY A 223 -22.64 -29.23 -11.22
N LYS A 224 -23.26 -28.35 -12.01
CA LYS A 224 -23.61 -28.58 -13.43
C LYS A 224 -22.72 -27.79 -14.42
N THR A 225 -21.90 -26.86 -13.93
CA THR A 225 -21.00 -26.04 -14.75
C THR A 225 -19.72 -26.82 -15.05
N PHE A 226 -19.32 -26.85 -16.33
CA PHE A 226 -18.06 -27.42 -16.79
C PHE A 226 -17.00 -26.32 -16.82
N VAL A 227 -16.13 -26.29 -15.80
CA VAL A 227 -15.23 -25.16 -15.52
C VAL A 227 -13.90 -25.31 -16.26
N VAL A 228 -13.29 -26.50 -16.21
CA VAL A 228 -12.01 -26.83 -16.86
C VAL A 228 -12.13 -28.16 -17.61
N GLY A 229 -11.44 -28.28 -18.75
CA GLY A 229 -11.36 -29.49 -19.59
C GLY A 229 -11.56 -29.15 -21.06
N TRP A 230 -11.47 -30.14 -21.97
CA TRP A 230 -11.66 -29.91 -23.41
C TRP A 230 -13.14 -29.65 -23.78
N GLN A 231 -13.90 -30.66 -24.23
CA GLN A 231 -15.29 -30.46 -24.67
C GLN A 231 -16.21 -31.66 -24.41
N ILE A 232 -17.51 -31.38 -24.29
CA ILE A 232 -18.56 -32.35 -24.02
C ILE A 232 -19.72 -32.05 -24.97
N ASP A 233 -20.06 -33.01 -25.84
CA ASP A 233 -21.10 -32.87 -26.86
C ASP A 233 -20.97 -31.61 -27.74
N GLY A 234 -19.72 -31.18 -27.99
CA GLY A 234 -19.36 -29.97 -28.73
C GLY A 234 -19.39 -28.67 -27.91
N ARG A 235 -19.81 -28.72 -26.64
CA ARG A 235 -19.74 -27.59 -25.70
C ARG A 235 -18.39 -27.58 -24.99
N LYS A 236 -17.71 -26.43 -25.05
CA LYS A 236 -16.44 -26.15 -24.37
C LYS A 236 -16.65 -25.88 -22.87
N SER A 237 -15.60 -26.09 -22.09
CA SER A 237 -15.49 -25.57 -20.72
C SER A 237 -15.38 -24.03 -20.70
N LEU A 238 -15.42 -23.43 -19.49
CA LEU A 238 -15.16 -21.99 -19.31
C LEU A 238 -13.67 -21.65 -19.46
N ILE A 239 -12.79 -22.48 -18.93
CA ILE A 239 -11.33 -22.34 -18.98
C ILE A 239 -10.79 -23.38 -19.96
N TYR A 240 -10.74 -22.98 -21.23
CA TYR A 240 -10.54 -23.86 -22.38
C TYR A 240 -9.27 -23.46 -23.15
N GLY A 241 -8.29 -24.37 -23.23
CA GLY A 241 -7.03 -24.16 -23.97
C GLY A 241 -6.33 -25.49 -24.26
N HIS A 242 -5.65 -25.57 -25.41
CA HIS A 242 -4.87 -26.77 -25.78
C HIS A 242 -3.49 -26.77 -25.09
N ALA A 243 -2.93 -25.58 -24.91
CA ALA A 243 -1.75 -25.26 -24.10
C ALA A 243 -2.18 -24.54 -22.80
N PRO A 244 -1.25 -24.26 -21.87
CA PRO A 244 -1.60 -23.73 -20.55
C PRO A 244 -2.45 -22.46 -20.58
N VAL A 245 -3.52 -22.47 -19.78
CA VAL A 245 -4.56 -21.44 -19.76
C VAL A 245 -5.02 -21.18 -18.33
N SER A 246 -5.35 -19.93 -18.01
CA SER A 246 -5.84 -19.51 -16.70
C SER A 246 -7.11 -18.68 -16.81
N GLY A 247 -7.98 -18.77 -15.81
CA GLY A 247 -9.18 -17.95 -15.68
C GLY A 247 -9.57 -17.71 -14.22
N LEU A 248 -10.45 -16.73 -13.98
CA LEU A 248 -11.08 -16.50 -12.68
C LEU A 248 -12.46 -17.18 -12.67
N TYR A 249 -12.79 -17.87 -11.58
CA TYR A 249 -14.10 -18.48 -11.37
C TYR A 249 -14.44 -18.45 -9.87
N ASN A 250 -15.63 -17.95 -9.51
CA ASN A 250 -16.12 -17.82 -8.11
C ASN A 250 -15.11 -17.22 -7.10
N GLY A 251 -14.24 -16.30 -7.55
CA GLY A 251 -13.26 -15.62 -6.71
C GLY A 251 -11.91 -16.33 -6.54
N VAL A 252 -11.69 -17.47 -7.21
CA VAL A 252 -10.38 -18.14 -7.27
C VAL A 252 -9.78 -18.09 -8.68
N ARG A 253 -8.45 -18.06 -8.78
CA ARG A 253 -7.74 -18.18 -10.07
C ARG A 253 -7.41 -19.64 -10.31
N ILE A 254 -7.95 -20.20 -11.38
CA ILE A 254 -7.74 -21.58 -11.81
C ILE A 254 -6.84 -21.56 -13.04
N SER A 255 -5.76 -22.33 -13.01
CA SER A 255 -4.84 -22.55 -14.14
C SER A 255 -4.78 -24.02 -14.49
N TRP A 256 -4.80 -24.35 -15.78
CA TRP A 256 -4.78 -25.70 -16.33
C TRP A 256 -3.71 -25.84 -17.40
N SER A 257 -3.08 -27.01 -17.52
CA SER A 257 -2.08 -27.31 -18.57
C SER A 257 -2.62 -27.29 -20.00
N GLY A 258 -3.93 -27.50 -20.17
CA GLY A 258 -4.56 -27.74 -21.47
C GLY A 258 -4.41 -29.18 -21.98
N TRP A 259 -5.26 -29.55 -22.93
CA TRP A 259 -5.46 -30.94 -23.41
C TRP A 259 -4.37 -31.51 -24.34
N ASP A 260 -3.34 -30.73 -24.69
CA ASP A 260 -2.09 -31.29 -25.22
C ASP A 260 -1.15 -31.77 -24.10
N GLY A 261 -1.48 -31.47 -22.84
CA GLY A 261 -0.78 -31.93 -21.65
C GLY A 261 0.54 -31.19 -21.37
N ALA A 262 1.08 -31.41 -20.18
CA ALA A 262 2.34 -30.84 -19.73
C ALA A 262 3.48 -31.21 -20.69
N PHE A 263 4.05 -30.20 -21.35
CA PHE A 263 5.09 -30.34 -22.38
C PHE A 263 4.68 -31.21 -23.59
N GLY A 264 3.39 -31.30 -23.91
CA GLY A 264 2.87 -32.09 -25.05
C GLY A 264 2.60 -33.57 -24.75
N ASN A 265 2.63 -33.96 -23.47
CA ASN A 265 2.35 -35.33 -23.04
C ASN A 265 0.88 -35.43 -22.60
N LYS A 266 -0.03 -35.83 -23.51
CA LYS A 266 -1.49 -35.86 -23.32
C LYS A 266 -2.04 -36.72 -22.17
N GLY A 267 -1.21 -37.54 -21.55
CA GLY A 267 -1.55 -38.27 -20.32
C GLY A 267 -1.17 -37.56 -19.03
N ASN A 268 -0.46 -36.43 -19.11
CA ASN A 268 0.03 -35.68 -17.98
C ASN A 268 -0.57 -34.28 -18.00
N GLU A 269 -1.39 -33.95 -17.02
CA GLU A 269 -2.03 -32.64 -16.91
C GLU A 269 -1.84 -32.05 -15.52
N SER A 270 -2.04 -30.74 -15.39
CA SER A 270 -1.95 -30.06 -14.09
C SER A 270 -3.07 -29.05 -13.92
N ILE A 271 -3.61 -28.98 -12.69
CA ILE A 271 -4.45 -27.88 -12.23
C ILE A 271 -3.75 -27.18 -11.06
N ARG A 272 -3.88 -25.85 -11.02
CA ARG A 272 -3.51 -24.98 -9.90
C ARG A 272 -4.69 -24.08 -9.57
N ILE A 273 -5.06 -23.98 -8.29
CA ILE A 273 -6.09 -23.04 -7.80
C ILE A 273 -5.46 -22.19 -6.70
N SER A 274 -5.38 -20.88 -6.92
CA SER A 274 -4.95 -19.90 -5.91
C SER A 274 -6.12 -19.01 -5.48
N GLY A 275 -6.16 -18.73 -4.17
CA GLY A 275 -7.31 -18.16 -3.48
C GLY A 275 -8.23 -19.23 -2.90
N THR A 276 -8.88 -18.91 -1.78
CA THR A 276 -9.78 -19.81 -1.07
C THR A 276 -11.04 -20.13 -1.88
N THR A 277 -11.25 -21.42 -2.16
CA THR A 277 -12.46 -21.95 -2.81
C THR A 277 -13.73 -21.64 -2.01
N ARG A 278 -14.74 -21.07 -2.68
CA ARG A 278 -16.03 -20.63 -2.10
C ARG A 278 -17.21 -21.56 -2.39
N ASN A 279 -16.94 -22.69 -3.03
CA ASN A 279 -17.91 -23.71 -3.44
C ASN A 279 -17.14 -25.02 -3.70
N PRO A 280 -17.77 -26.20 -3.53
CA PRO A 280 -17.10 -27.47 -3.77
C PRO A 280 -17.00 -27.80 -5.27
N PHE A 281 -15.81 -28.17 -5.74
CA PHE A 281 -15.58 -28.61 -7.11
C PHE A 281 -15.46 -30.13 -7.21
N VAL A 282 -16.03 -30.74 -8.24
CA VAL A 282 -15.90 -32.17 -8.54
C VAL A 282 -14.87 -32.35 -9.66
N MET A 283 -13.81 -33.11 -9.37
CA MET A 283 -12.77 -33.49 -10.33
C MET A 283 -13.14 -34.81 -11.02
N LYS A 284 -12.95 -34.86 -12.34
CA LYS A 284 -13.12 -36.08 -13.15
C LYS A 284 -11.95 -36.23 -14.12
N VAL A 285 -11.84 -37.39 -14.74
CA VAL A 285 -10.91 -37.67 -15.86
C VAL A 285 -11.70 -38.33 -16.99
N PHE A 286 -11.50 -37.88 -18.23
CA PHE A 286 -12.06 -38.50 -19.43
C PHE A 286 -10.97 -39.20 -20.23
N GLY A 287 -11.18 -40.46 -20.61
CA GLY A 287 -10.16 -41.23 -21.35
C GLY A 287 -10.42 -41.37 -22.83
N TYR A 288 -9.67 -40.66 -23.68
CA TYR A 288 -9.63 -40.90 -25.14
C TYR A 288 -8.93 -42.23 -25.47
N GLN A 289 -7.95 -42.60 -24.64
CA GLN A 289 -7.32 -43.92 -24.60
C GLN A 289 -7.44 -44.47 -23.17
N GLY A 290 -8.11 -45.61 -22.99
CA GLY A 290 -8.40 -46.13 -21.66
C GLY A 290 -7.14 -46.69 -20.98
N GLY A 291 -6.93 -46.36 -19.71
CA GLY A 291 -5.75 -46.75 -18.94
C GLY A 291 -5.76 -46.20 -17.51
N ASP A 292 -4.75 -46.57 -16.74
CA ASP A 292 -4.58 -46.09 -15.37
C ASP A 292 -4.09 -44.64 -15.33
N VAL A 293 -4.57 -43.90 -14.34
CA VAL A 293 -4.12 -42.53 -14.02
C VAL A 293 -3.65 -42.47 -12.59
N ASN A 294 -2.55 -41.76 -12.32
CA ASN A 294 -2.16 -41.31 -10.99
C ASN A 294 -2.43 -39.81 -10.86
N ALA A 295 -2.87 -39.37 -9.70
CA ALA A 295 -2.99 -37.95 -9.37
C ALA A 295 -2.36 -37.69 -8.00
N ASP A 296 -1.30 -36.88 -8.00
CA ASP A 296 -0.65 -36.36 -6.80
C ASP A 296 -1.18 -34.94 -6.54
N TYR A 297 -1.54 -34.61 -5.30
CA TYR A 297 -2.12 -33.31 -4.99
C TYR A 297 -1.75 -32.79 -3.59
N SER A 298 -1.71 -31.47 -3.44
CA SER A 298 -1.34 -30.77 -2.20
C SER A 298 -2.04 -29.43 -2.08
N TRP A 299 -2.25 -28.93 -0.85
CA TRP A 299 -2.90 -27.63 -0.60
C TRP A 299 -2.33 -26.95 0.65
N GLY A 300 -2.60 -25.65 0.80
CA GLY A 300 -2.22 -24.87 1.99
C GLY A 300 -0.73 -24.55 2.13
N LEU A 301 0.05 -24.68 1.05
CA LEU A 301 1.45 -24.27 0.99
C LEU A 301 1.73 -23.60 -0.36
N GLU A 302 1.87 -22.27 -0.36
CA GLU A 302 2.58 -21.57 -1.44
C GLU A 302 4.09 -21.84 -1.34
N THR A 303 4.46 -23.10 -1.61
CA THR A 303 5.83 -23.43 -1.99
C THR A 303 5.99 -22.94 -3.42
N ALA A 304 6.79 -21.90 -3.64
CA ALA A 304 7.00 -21.32 -4.96
C ALA A 304 7.65 -22.34 -5.90
N VAL A 305 6.82 -23.02 -6.72
CA VAL A 305 7.28 -23.93 -7.76
C VAL A 305 7.85 -23.09 -8.90
N ALA A 306 9.17 -23.06 -9.02
CA ALA A 306 9.84 -22.36 -10.10
C ALA A 306 9.37 -22.89 -11.47
N LEU A 307 8.99 -21.98 -12.36
CA LEU A 307 8.62 -22.29 -13.75
C LEU A 307 9.81 -22.94 -14.46
N VAL A 308 9.77 -24.27 -14.60
CA VAL A 308 10.72 -25.02 -15.44
C VAL A 308 10.43 -24.69 -16.90
N LYS A 309 11.13 -23.67 -17.40
CA LYS A 309 11.13 -23.25 -18.80
C LYS A 309 11.35 -24.48 -19.71
N PRO A 310 10.53 -24.68 -20.75
CA PRO A 310 10.71 -25.81 -21.67
C PRO A 310 12.10 -25.75 -22.33
N ALA A 311 12.77 -26.89 -22.39
CA ALA A 311 14.02 -27.01 -23.13
C ALA A 311 13.76 -26.73 -24.63
N PRO A 312 14.61 -25.93 -25.30
CA PRO A 312 14.38 -25.59 -26.71
C PRO A 312 14.52 -26.82 -27.61
N THR A 313 13.54 -27.01 -28.50
CA THR A 313 13.57 -28.03 -29.56
C THR A 313 14.89 -27.97 -30.33
N PRO A 314 15.60 -29.10 -30.57
CA PRO A 314 16.85 -29.08 -31.30
C PRO A 314 16.65 -28.56 -32.73
N ALA A 315 17.44 -27.55 -33.11
CA ALA A 315 17.48 -27.03 -34.47
C ALA A 315 17.98 -28.11 -35.47
N PRO A 316 17.65 -28.00 -36.77
CA PRO A 316 18.01 -29.00 -37.77
C PRO A 316 19.50 -29.33 -37.76
N ALA A 317 19.83 -30.62 -37.89
CA ALA A 317 21.21 -31.12 -37.83
C ALA A 317 22.06 -30.51 -38.96
N VAL A 318 22.84 -29.48 -38.64
CA VAL A 318 23.83 -28.88 -39.54
C VAL A 318 24.84 -29.98 -39.88
N THR A 319 24.96 -30.31 -41.16
CA THR A 319 25.95 -31.29 -41.62
C THR A 319 27.35 -30.80 -41.21
N PRO A 320 28.17 -31.62 -40.53
CA PRO A 320 29.47 -31.17 -40.04
C PRO A 320 30.36 -30.76 -41.23
N ALA A 321 30.64 -29.47 -41.33
CA ALA A 321 31.77 -28.98 -42.10
C ALA A 321 33.03 -29.70 -41.58
N PRO A 322 33.96 -30.12 -42.46
CA PRO A 322 35.08 -30.97 -42.05
C PRO A 322 35.91 -30.27 -40.98
N THR A 323 36.11 -30.95 -39.85
CA THR A 323 36.87 -30.43 -38.71
C THR A 323 38.27 -30.05 -39.16
N ILE A 324 38.53 -28.76 -39.36
CA ILE A 324 39.89 -28.24 -39.33
C ILE A 324 40.38 -28.54 -37.93
N ALA A 325 41.35 -29.45 -37.83
CA ALA A 325 41.96 -29.82 -36.55
C ALA A 325 42.42 -28.53 -35.85
N PRO A 326 42.28 -28.44 -34.51
CA PRO A 326 42.70 -27.24 -33.81
C PRO A 326 44.16 -26.97 -34.12
N THR A 327 44.44 -25.86 -34.81
CA THR A 327 45.76 -25.24 -34.79
C THR A 327 46.14 -25.17 -33.31
N PRO A 328 47.22 -25.83 -32.87
CA PRO A 328 47.50 -25.89 -31.44
C PRO A 328 47.62 -24.45 -30.94
N THR A 329 46.78 -24.10 -29.96
CA THR A 329 47.02 -22.93 -29.12
C THR A 329 48.50 -23.00 -28.74
N PRO A 330 49.32 -21.97 -29.04
CA PRO A 330 50.75 -22.07 -28.78
C PRO A 330 50.92 -22.48 -27.33
N SER A 331 51.59 -23.62 -27.12
CA SER A 331 52.01 -24.06 -25.79
C SER A 331 52.57 -22.84 -25.08
N PRO A 332 52.14 -22.54 -23.84
CA PRO A 332 52.55 -21.31 -23.17
C PRO A 332 54.05 -21.15 -23.34
N THR A 333 54.46 -20.08 -24.03
CA THR A 333 55.87 -19.81 -24.32
C THR A 333 56.61 -19.97 -23.01
N PRO A 334 57.55 -20.94 -22.88
CA PRO A 334 58.11 -21.27 -21.58
C PRO A 334 58.61 -20.00 -20.94
N ALA A 335 58.02 -19.64 -19.78
CA ALA A 335 58.25 -18.35 -19.15
C ALA A 335 59.76 -18.12 -19.09
N PRO A 336 60.28 -17.05 -19.73
CA PRO A 336 61.61 -17.03 -20.32
C PRO A 336 62.63 -17.49 -19.29
N LEU A 337 63.22 -18.67 -19.54
CA LEU A 337 63.81 -19.55 -18.53
C LEU A 337 64.64 -18.73 -17.54
N LEU A 338 64.08 -18.50 -16.35
CA LEU A 338 64.50 -17.42 -15.44
C LEU A 338 66.02 -17.41 -15.32
N SER A 339 66.64 -16.42 -15.98
CA SER A 339 68.07 -16.19 -15.91
C SER A 339 68.41 -16.01 -14.43
N ALA A 340 69.13 -16.99 -13.86
CA ALA A 340 69.24 -17.16 -12.42
C ALA A 340 69.59 -15.83 -11.76
N LYS A 341 68.62 -15.24 -11.03
CA LYS A 341 68.67 -13.84 -10.60
C LYS A 341 70.02 -13.55 -9.97
N THR A 342 70.71 -12.52 -10.46
CA THR A 342 72.02 -12.11 -9.95
C THR A 342 71.91 -11.96 -8.43
N VAL A 343 72.76 -12.64 -7.68
CA VAL A 343 72.69 -12.61 -6.22
C VAL A 343 73.51 -11.44 -5.70
N LYS A 344 72.89 -10.58 -4.89
CA LYS A 344 73.50 -9.43 -4.22
C LYS A 344 73.44 -9.62 -2.72
N THR A 345 74.56 -9.99 -2.11
CA THR A 345 74.66 -10.16 -0.65
C THR A 345 75.25 -8.92 0.00
N TRP A 346 74.59 -8.42 1.04
CA TRP A 346 75.11 -7.33 1.87
C TRP A 346 76.28 -7.83 2.73
N VAL A 347 77.40 -7.08 2.77
CA VAL A 347 78.62 -7.49 3.48
C VAL A 347 79.18 -6.45 4.46
N ALA A 348 78.65 -5.23 4.48
CA ALA A 348 79.25 -4.12 5.23
C ALA A 348 78.93 -4.06 6.74
N GLY A 349 78.10 -4.97 7.27
CA GLY A 349 77.75 -4.99 8.69
C GLY A 349 76.64 -3.99 9.03
N PHE A 350 76.84 -3.25 10.11
CA PHE A 350 75.86 -2.34 10.73
C PHE A 350 76.01 -0.90 10.23
N GLY A 351 74.88 -0.28 9.87
CA GLY A 351 74.75 1.18 9.77
C GLY A 351 75.41 1.82 8.55
N ALA A 352 75.68 1.05 7.49
CA ALA A 352 76.25 1.57 6.25
C ALA A 352 75.19 1.75 5.14
N ASN A 353 75.45 2.68 4.23
CA ASN A 353 74.53 3.10 3.16
C ASN A 353 74.31 2.01 2.08
N TRP A 354 73.05 1.79 1.70
CA TRP A 354 72.62 0.89 0.62
C TRP A 354 73.20 1.32 -0.74
N SER A 355 73.23 2.63 -1.00
CA SER A 355 73.72 3.23 -2.25
C SER A 355 75.22 2.97 -2.51
N TYR A 356 76.01 2.75 -1.46
CA TYR A 356 77.46 2.63 -1.58
C TYR A 356 77.87 1.24 -2.07
N GLY A 357 78.05 1.12 -3.38
CA GLY A 357 78.33 -0.15 -4.09
C GLY A 357 79.39 -1.09 -3.50
N PRO A 358 80.47 -0.63 -2.82
CA PRO A 358 81.40 -1.51 -2.12
C PRO A 358 80.83 -2.29 -0.92
N ASN A 359 79.63 -1.96 -0.44
CA ASN A 359 78.95 -2.67 0.65
C ASN A 359 78.28 -3.98 0.20
N TRP A 360 78.33 -4.29 -1.10
CA TRP A 360 77.66 -5.42 -1.74
C TRP A 360 78.64 -6.40 -2.39
N SER A 361 78.30 -7.68 -2.34
CA SER A 361 79.00 -8.76 -3.04
C SER A 361 78.06 -9.44 -4.05
N PRO A 362 78.41 -9.50 -5.36
CA PRO A 362 79.54 -8.82 -6.00
C PRO A 362 79.30 -7.30 -6.06
N LEU A 363 80.40 -6.54 -6.18
CA LEU A 363 80.44 -5.07 -6.09
C LEU A 363 79.35 -4.35 -6.93
N GLY A 364 78.88 -3.22 -6.40
CA GLY A 364 77.83 -2.38 -6.98
C GLY A 364 76.49 -2.56 -6.26
N ALA A 365 75.75 -1.48 -6.07
CA ALA A 365 74.45 -1.51 -5.41
C ALA A 365 73.39 -2.27 -6.25
N PRO A 366 72.31 -2.79 -5.65
CA PRO A 366 71.28 -3.53 -6.38
C PRO A 366 70.48 -2.69 -7.39
N THR A 367 69.99 -3.34 -8.43
CA THR A 367 69.17 -2.76 -9.52
C THR A 367 67.68 -3.10 -9.43
N GLY A 368 67.29 -4.05 -8.59
CA GLY A 368 65.89 -4.33 -8.24
C GLY A 368 65.23 -5.55 -8.91
N ASP A 369 65.86 -6.12 -9.93
CA ASP A 369 65.47 -7.38 -10.61
C ASP A 369 66.16 -8.64 -10.02
N GLU A 370 67.16 -8.41 -9.17
CA GLU A 370 68.10 -9.36 -8.56
C GLU A 370 67.53 -10.17 -7.38
N ARG A 371 68.32 -11.11 -6.84
CA ARG A 371 68.08 -11.75 -5.54
C ARG A 371 68.98 -11.10 -4.49
N ILE A 372 68.42 -10.21 -3.68
CA ILE A 372 69.10 -9.41 -2.67
C ILE A 372 69.02 -10.13 -1.33
N ILE A 373 70.15 -10.29 -0.63
CA ILE A 373 70.25 -11.06 0.61
C ILE A 373 70.92 -10.21 1.71
N ILE A 374 70.23 -10.06 2.83
CA ILE A 374 70.73 -9.45 4.07
C ILE A 374 70.71 -10.54 5.14
N GLU A 375 71.86 -11.18 5.38
CA GLU A 375 71.95 -12.35 6.27
C GLU A 375 73.09 -12.19 7.28
N GLY A 376 72.72 -11.96 8.54
CA GLY A 376 73.59 -11.89 9.69
C GLY A 376 73.94 -13.25 10.27
N SER A 377 74.88 -13.23 11.22
CA SER A 377 75.33 -14.40 11.97
C SER A 377 75.33 -14.12 13.46
N ALA A 378 75.46 -15.16 14.29
CA ALA A 378 75.51 -15.02 15.75
C ALA A 378 76.61 -14.06 16.26
N SER A 379 77.63 -13.76 15.45
CA SER A 379 78.74 -12.86 15.78
C SER A 379 78.77 -11.54 14.97
N GLN A 380 77.90 -11.35 13.97
CA GLN A 380 77.89 -10.15 13.12
C GLN A 380 76.49 -9.81 12.64
N SER A 381 76.04 -8.59 12.93
CA SER A 381 74.78 -8.04 12.41
C SER A 381 74.94 -7.44 11.02
N GLN A 382 73.95 -7.65 10.16
CA GLN A 382 73.83 -7.05 8.83
C GLN A 382 72.65 -6.09 8.83
N ILE A 383 72.92 -4.78 8.88
CA ILE A 383 71.92 -3.72 9.01
C ILE A 383 72.24 -2.59 8.02
N PRO A 384 71.88 -2.72 6.73
CA PRO A 384 71.92 -1.63 5.75
C PRO A 384 70.94 -0.51 6.10
N ILE A 385 71.32 0.72 5.73
CA ILE A 385 70.44 1.89 5.69
C ILE A 385 70.14 2.20 4.23
N MET A 386 68.89 2.04 3.81
CA MET A 386 68.39 2.46 2.50
C MET A 386 68.28 3.99 2.47
N ASP A 387 69.29 4.61 1.88
CA ASP A 387 69.57 6.05 1.84
C ASP A 387 69.18 6.71 0.50
N VAL A 388 68.60 5.94 -0.42
CA VAL A 388 68.14 6.37 -1.75
C VAL A 388 66.84 5.65 -2.10
N ASP A 389 65.97 6.31 -2.88
CA ASP A 389 64.75 5.69 -3.41
C ASP A 389 65.08 4.39 -4.16
N PHE A 390 64.37 3.31 -3.84
CA PHE A 390 64.65 1.98 -4.38
C PHE A 390 63.38 1.26 -4.80
N THR A 391 63.40 0.66 -6.00
CA THR A 391 62.30 -0.17 -6.50
C THR A 391 62.78 -1.59 -6.75
N LEU A 392 62.25 -2.57 -5.99
CA LEU A 392 62.41 -3.99 -6.29
C LEU A 392 61.45 -4.34 -7.44
N THR A 393 61.90 -4.17 -8.68
CA THR A 393 61.09 -4.25 -9.91
C THR A 393 60.49 -5.63 -10.16
N THR A 394 61.32 -6.66 -10.17
CA THR A 394 60.93 -8.08 -10.28
C THR A 394 61.78 -8.98 -9.36
N GLY A 395 62.65 -8.37 -8.56
CA GLY A 395 63.63 -9.06 -7.71
C GLY A 395 63.02 -9.77 -6.51
N THR A 396 63.90 -10.31 -5.68
CA THR A 396 63.55 -10.97 -4.42
C THR A 396 64.48 -10.47 -3.33
N LEU A 397 63.94 -9.84 -2.29
CA LEU A 397 64.68 -9.37 -1.13
C LEU A 397 64.48 -10.35 0.03
N GLU A 398 65.57 -10.86 0.58
CA GLU A 398 65.57 -11.80 1.70
C GLU A 398 66.32 -11.19 2.89
N ILE A 399 65.64 -11.10 4.03
CA ILE A 399 66.20 -10.63 5.30
C ILE A 399 66.22 -11.82 6.26
N GLY A 400 67.40 -12.22 6.73
CA GLY A 400 67.61 -13.46 7.49
C GLY A 400 67.10 -13.43 8.93
N PRO A 401 66.85 -14.59 9.56
CA PRO A 401 66.29 -14.70 10.92
C PRO A 401 67.28 -14.40 12.06
N VAL A 402 68.56 -14.13 11.76
CA VAL A 402 69.60 -13.90 12.77
C VAL A 402 70.30 -12.57 12.49
N ASN A 403 70.24 -11.65 13.45
CA ASN A 403 70.97 -10.38 13.44
C ASN A 403 70.89 -9.59 12.11
N SER A 404 69.76 -9.69 11.40
CA SER A 404 69.52 -9.03 10.12
C SER A 404 68.37 -8.05 10.27
N MET A 405 68.53 -6.83 9.74
CA MET A 405 67.47 -5.82 9.73
C MET A 405 67.65 -4.90 8.51
N LEU A 406 66.57 -4.41 7.91
CA LEU A 406 66.64 -3.33 6.92
C LEU A 406 66.16 -2.03 7.54
N THR A 407 66.98 -0.98 7.50
CA THR A 407 66.56 0.38 7.83
C THR A 407 66.19 1.15 6.55
N VAL A 408 65.06 1.86 6.52
CA VAL A 408 64.68 2.79 5.44
C VAL A 408 64.67 4.21 5.99
N ASP A 409 65.47 5.10 5.40
CA ASP A 409 65.76 6.42 5.98
C ASP A 409 64.62 7.45 5.81
N GLU A 410 64.65 8.54 6.58
CA GLU A 410 63.68 9.62 6.46
C GLU A 410 63.74 10.27 5.06
N ARG A 411 62.57 10.44 4.43
CA ARG A 411 62.37 10.89 3.03
C ARG A 411 62.69 9.87 1.93
N VAL A 412 63.12 8.65 2.24
CA VAL A 412 63.33 7.58 1.24
C VAL A 412 62.02 6.82 0.98
N THR A 413 61.81 6.42 -0.28
CA THR A 413 60.71 5.57 -0.74
C THR A 413 61.23 4.21 -1.17
N PHE A 414 60.80 3.16 -0.47
CA PHE A 414 60.99 1.77 -0.89
C PHE A 414 59.73 1.25 -1.59
N ILE A 415 59.85 0.86 -2.87
CA ILE A 415 58.76 0.28 -3.65
C ILE A 415 59.06 -1.20 -3.92
N ASN A 416 58.18 -2.10 -3.47
CA ASN A 416 58.25 -3.52 -3.79
C ASN A 416 57.24 -3.88 -4.89
N ASN A 417 57.71 -4.14 -6.11
CA ASN A 417 56.93 -4.77 -7.17
C ASN A 417 57.20 -6.29 -7.29
N GLY A 418 58.24 -6.80 -6.62
CA GLY A 418 58.69 -8.19 -6.64
C GLY A 418 58.25 -8.98 -5.40
N THR A 419 59.22 -9.57 -4.70
CA THR A 419 58.98 -10.36 -3.48
C THR A 419 59.90 -9.95 -2.35
N VAL A 420 59.37 -9.59 -1.18
CA VAL A 420 60.13 -9.46 0.07
C VAL A 420 59.84 -10.68 0.96
N ASN A 421 60.89 -11.24 1.56
CA ASN A 421 60.84 -12.29 2.58
C ASN A 421 61.57 -11.78 3.83
N ALA A 422 60.84 -11.16 4.75
CA ALA A 422 61.37 -10.51 5.95
C ALA A 422 61.32 -11.47 7.15
N LYS A 423 62.39 -12.22 7.38
CA LYS A 423 62.59 -13.02 8.62
C LYS A 423 63.39 -12.29 9.69
N GLY A 424 63.99 -11.16 9.32
CA GLY A 424 64.56 -10.16 10.23
C GLY A 424 63.83 -8.82 10.06
N ASP A 425 63.98 -7.94 11.03
CA ASP A 425 63.15 -6.74 11.18
C ASP A 425 63.28 -5.73 10.02
N VAL A 426 62.27 -4.88 9.85
CA VAL A 426 62.30 -3.74 8.92
C VAL A 426 61.91 -2.46 9.65
N LEU A 427 62.87 -1.53 9.75
CA LEU A 427 62.79 -0.29 10.49
C LEU A 427 62.66 0.90 9.53
N SER A 428 61.46 1.43 9.33
CA SER A 428 61.22 2.52 8.37
C SER A 428 60.96 3.86 9.07
N SER A 429 61.82 4.83 8.81
CA SER A 429 61.54 6.27 8.97
C SER A 429 61.00 6.88 7.66
N GLY A 430 61.15 6.16 6.53
CA GLY A 430 60.66 6.53 5.20
C GLY A 430 59.28 5.94 4.85
N THR A 431 58.98 5.95 3.55
CA THR A 431 57.74 5.41 2.97
C THR A 431 58.00 4.02 2.36
N MET A 432 57.16 3.04 2.68
CA MET A 432 57.18 1.71 2.07
C MET A 432 55.90 1.49 1.26
N VAL A 433 56.03 1.07 0.01
CA VAL A 433 54.91 0.79 -0.91
C VAL A 433 55.04 -0.64 -1.43
N ASN A 434 54.13 -1.52 -1.01
CA ASN A 434 54.05 -2.88 -1.53
C ASN A 434 53.03 -2.93 -2.69
N ASN A 435 53.52 -3.18 -3.90
CA ASN A 435 52.74 -3.53 -5.09
C ASN A 435 52.82 -5.04 -5.42
N GLY A 436 53.79 -5.75 -4.84
CA GLY A 436 54.06 -7.17 -5.07
C GLY A 436 53.71 -8.04 -3.86
N THR A 437 54.52 -9.08 -3.60
CA THR A 437 54.38 -9.94 -2.42
C THR A 437 55.33 -9.53 -1.31
N TYR A 438 54.83 -9.40 -0.09
CA TYR A 438 55.62 -9.18 1.13
C TYR A 438 55.26 -10.28 2.14
N ASN A 439 56.22 -11.16 2.44
CA ASN A 439 56.09 -12.21 3.44
C ASN A 439 56.82 -11.76 4.71
N ASN A 440 56.08 -11.60 5.81
CA ASN A 440 56.60 -11.10 7.08
C ASN A 440 56.62 -12.20 8.15
N GLU A 441 57.78 -12.39 8.76
CA GLU A 441 58.06 -13.29 9.88
C GLU A 441 58.73 -12.55 11.06
N ALA A 442 58.84 -11.21 11.00
CA ALA A 442 59.56 -10.36 11.95
C ALA A 442 58.84 -9.01 12.21
N ALA A 443 59.48 -8.02 12.82
CA ALA A 443 58.85 -6.74 13.13
C ALA A 443 58.92 -5.73 11.96
N ILE A 444 57.76 -5.27 11.48
CA ILE A 444 57.62 -4.09 10.61
C ILE A 444 57.45 -2.86 11.52
N VAL A 445 58.52 -2.10 11.71
CA VAL A 445 58.57 -0.96 12.63
C VAL A 445 58.60 0.35 11.85
N ALA A 446 57.43 0.93 11.56
CA ALA A 446 57.32 2.30 11.06
C ALA A 446 57.49 3.28 12.23
N VAL A 447 58.65 3.95 12.29
CA VAL A 447 59.04 4.84 13.40
C VAL A 447 58.56 6.26 13.13
N VAL A 448 57.79 6.82 14.07
CA VAL A 448 57.54 8.26 14.14
C VAL A 448 58.62 8.89 15.03
N ASN A 449 59.67 9.43 14.42
CA ASN A 449 60.63 10.27 15.14
C ASN A 449 59.92 11.57 15.57
N VAL A 450 59.79 11.81 16.87
CA VAL A 450 59.00 12.92 17.42
C VAL A 450 59.83 14.21 17.42
N GLY A 451 60.12 14.74 16.22
CA GLY A 451 60.92 15.94 16.03
C GLY A 451 60.81 16.52 14.61
N ALA A 452 59.97 17.55 14.46
CA ALA A 452 59.73 18.37 13.26
C ALA A 452 58.98 17.72 12.06
N LEU A 453 57.78 18.27 11.81
CA LEU A 453 57.12 18.41 10.49
C LEU A 453 56.92 17.15 9.62
N SER A 454 56.04 16.26 10.10
CA SER A 454 54.85 15.83 9.35
C SER A 454 55.02 15.12 7.98
N SER A 455 56.03 14.27 7.83
CA SER A 455 55.90 13.10 6.94
C SER A 455 55.85 11.84 7.82
N LEU A 456 54.71 11.15 7.82
CA LEU A 456 54.53 9.93 8.63
C LEU A 456 55.19 8.76 7.91
N ALA A 457 56.09 8.05 8.60
CA ALA A 457 56.53 6.73 8.16
C ALA A 457 55.30 5.83 7.98
N SER A 458 55.17 5.23 6.80
CA SER A 458 53.96 4.51 6.39
C SER A 458 54.30 3.29 5.54
N PHE A 459 53.51 2.24 5.70
CA PHE A 459 53.51 1.07 4.82
C PHE A 459 52.17 1.02 4.10
N VAL A 460 52.18 1.10 2.77
CA VAL A 460 50.99 1.02 1.92
C VAL A 460 51.01 -0.29 1.14
N ASN A 461 50.03 -1.15 1.36
CA ASN A 461 49.78 -2.35 0.56
C ASN A 461 48.78 -1.99 -0.55
N ASN A 462 49.26 -1.89 -1.79
CA ASN A 462 48.49 -1.38 -2.92
C ASN A 462 47.57 -2.43 -3.57
N LEU A 463 46.78 -1.98 -4.54
CA LEU A 463 45.96 -2.80 -5.43
C LEU A 463 46.72 -4.03 -5.96
N GLY A 464 46.18 -5.23 -5.76
CA GLY A 464 46.77 -6.49 -6.22
C GLY A 464 47.98 -6.99 -5.41
N ALA A 465 48.49 -6.18 -4.48
CA ALA A 465 49.62 -6.56 -3.62
C ALA A 465 49.18 -7.51 -2.51
N VAL A 466 50.11 -8.36 -2.05
CA VAL A 466 49.86 -9.35 -1.01
C VAL A 466 50.84 -9.17 0.14
N LEU A 467 50.32 -8.86 1.34
CA LEU A 467 51.06 -8.89 2.60
C LEU A 467 50.66 -10.16 3.37
N ASN A 468 51.57 -11.14 3.49
CA ASN A 468 51.38 -12.34 4.30
C ASN A 468 52.12 -12.15 5.62
N ASN A 469 51.40 -12.07 6.75
CA ASN A 469 52.01 -12.00 8.09
C ASN A 469 51.86 -13.33 8.83
N THR A 470 52.99 -13.97 9.15
CA THR A 470 53.00 -15.15 10.02
C THR A 470 52.80 -14.73 11.48
N LYS A 471 52.44 -15.69 12.34
CA LYS A 471 52.17 -15.48 13.76
C LYS A 471 53.30 -14.76 14.54
N ASP A 472 54.54 -14.93 14.09
CA ASP A 472 55.71 -14.35 14.76
C ASP A 472 56.05 -12.95 14.21
N GLY A 473 55.44 -12.56 13.07
CA GLY A 473 55.53 -11.23 12.49
C GLY A 473 54.65 -10.21 13.19
N THR A 474 55.17 -9.01 13.44
CA THR A 474 54.47 -7.94 14.19
C THR A 474 54.59 -6.59 13.48
N SER A 475 53.79 -5.59 13.89
CA SER A 475 53.91 -4.22 13.37
C SER A 475 53.84 -3.13 14.43
N SER A 476 54.71 -2.11 14.32
CA SER A 476 54.55 -0.83 15.00
C SER A 476 54.29 0.27 13.95
N GLY A 477 53.30 1.13 14.20
CA GLY A 477 52.83 2.16 13.26
C GLY A 477 51.47 1.83 12.63
N VAL A 478 51.21 2.39 11.44
CA VAL A 478 49.97 2.16 10.67
C VAL A 478 50.31 1.51 9.32
N ILE A 479 49.71 0.35 9.07
CA ILE A 479 49.68 -0.27 7.74
C ILE A 479 48.39 0.22 7.05
N ILE A 480 48.51 0.79 5.86
CA ILE A 480 47.37 1.18 5.01
C ILE A 480 47.19 0.10 3.96
N ASN A 481 46.00 -0.52 3.89
CA ASN A 481 45.65 -1.42 2.78
C ASN A 481 44.80 -0.65 1.77
N ALA A 482 45.27 -0.48 0.54
CA ALA A 482 44.50 0.13 -0.54
C ALA A 482 43.31 -0.77 -0.92
N CYS A 483 42.27 -0.18 -1.52
CA CYS A 483 41.16 -0.95 -2.07
C CYS A 483 41.67 -1.98 -3.10
N GLY A 484 41.44 -3.27 -2.83
CA GLY A 484 41.95 -4.38 -3.67
C GLY A 484 43.36 -4.87 -3.33
N GLY A 485 44.00 -4.38 -2.26
CA GLY A 485 45.17 -5.02 -1.65
C GLY A 485 44.77 -6.19 -0.75
N THR A 486 45.60 -7.23 -0.68
CA THR A 486 45.38 -8.43 0.16
C THR A 486 46.28 -8.41 1.39
N VAL A 487 45.72 -8.63 2.57
CA VAL A 487 46.48 -8.81 3.83
C VAL A 487 46.04 -10.11 4.49
N ASN A 488 46.95 -11.09 4.55
CA ASN A 488 46.75 -12.37 5.21
C ASN A 488 47.51 -12.35 6.55
N ASP A 489 46.90 -11.80 7.61
CA ASP A 489 47.47 -11.86 8.97
C ASP A 489 46.99 -13.11 9.71
N SER A 490 47.94 -13.90 10.21
CA SER A 490 47.68 -15.06 11.07
C SER A 490 47.77 -14.75 12.58
N SER A 491 48.42 -13.65 12.95
CA SER A 491 48.23 -12.81 14.15
C SER A 491 49.48 -11.96 14.38
N GLY A 492 49.35 -10.64 14.51
CA GLY A 492 50.44 -9.81 15.08
C GLY A 492 50.50 -8.38 14.59
N LEU A 493 49.76 -8.03 13.53
CA LEU A 493 49.69 -6.65 13.06
C LEU A 493 48.79 -5.81 13.99
N ILE A 494 49.37 -4.79 14.62
CA ILE A 494 48.69 -3.98 15.65
C ILE A 494 47.65 -3.02 15.03
N LYS A 495 47.88 -2.53 13.80
CA LYS A 495 46.93 -1.63 13.12
C LYS A 495 47.05 -1.67 11.59
N VAL A 496 46.27 -2.54 10.97
CA VAL A 496 45.93 -2.46 9.54
C VAL A 496 44.70 -1.57 9.38
N THR A 497 44.76 -0.58 8.50
CA THR A 497 43.69 0.37 8.19
C THR A 497 43.30 0.23 6.72
N PRO A 498 42.11 -0.30 6.38
CA PRO A 498 41.64 -0.35 5.01
C PRO A 498 41.28 1.06 4.50
N ALA A 499 41.87 1.46 3.39
CA ALA A 499 41.55 2.69 2.68
C ALA A 499 40.21 2.55 1.93
N PRO A 500 39.46 3.65 1.74
CA PRO A 500 38.16 3.60 1.07
C PRO A 500 38.26 3.20 -0.41
N CYS A 501 37.30 2.40 -0.85
CA CYS A 501 37.00 2.21 -2.26
C CYS A 501 36.11 3.37 -2.74
N ILE A 502 36.56 4.11 -3.76
CA ILE A 502 35.88 5.31 -4.27
C ILE A 502 35.18 4.98 -5.60
N TRP A 503 33.92 5.38 -5.72
CA TRP A 503 33.16 5.30 -6.98
C TRP A 503 33.55 6.43 -7.94
N THR A 504 33.79 6.08 -9.20
CA THR A 504 34.09 7.03 -10.29
C THR A 504 33.05 7.01 -11.42
N GLY A 505 32.27 5.93 -11.56
CA GLY A 505 31.30 5.76 -12.65
C GLY A 505 31.91 5.65 -14.05
N ALA A 506 33.23 5.43 -14.15
CA ALA A 506 33.96 5.43 -15.42
C ALA A 506 33.72 4.19 -16.32
N GLY A 507 32.97 3.19 -15.84
CA GLY A 507 32.74 1.90 -16.49
C GLY A 507 31.59 1.87 -17.50
N GLY A 508 30.94 3.01 -17.79
CA GLY A 508 29.96 3.14 -18.87
C GLY A 508 28.54 2.62 -18.55
N ASN A 509 28.27 2.27 -17.29
CA ASN A 509 26.96 1.96 -16.73
C ASN A 509 26.98 2.23 -15.23
N ASP A 510 25.83 2.27 -14.57
CA ASP A 510 25.76 2.63 -13.14
C ASP A 510 25.93 1.41 -12.20
N ASN A 511 26.20 0.19 -12.73
CA ASN A 511 26.18 -1.05 -11.94
C ASN A 511 27.32 -1.15 -10.91
N TRP A 512 26.99 -1.49 -9.66
CA TRP A 512 27.95 -1.74 -8.58
C TRP A 512 28.95 -2.86 -8.93
N SER A 513 28.46 -3.93 -9.57
CA SER A 513 29.26 -5.11 -9.94
C SER A 513 30.31 -4.86 -11.04
N ASN A 514 30.28 -3.69 -11.72
CA ASN A 514 31.22 -3.35 -12.78
C ASN A 514 32.55 -2.83 -12.18
N PRO A 515 33.68 -3.55 -12.33
CA PRO A 515 34.94 -3.14 -11.70
C PRO A 515 35.47 -1.79 -12.21
N ALA A 516 35.14 -1.41 -13.45
CA ALA A 516 35.59 -0.15 -14.06
C ALA A 516 34.88 1.11 -13.51
N ASN A 517 33.84 0.96 -12.68
CA ASN A 517 33.20 2.06 -11.98
C ASN A 517 33.92 2.48 -10.68
N TRP A 518 35.00 1.80 -10.31
CA TRP A 518 35.75 2.02 -9.08
C TRP A 518 37.14 2.57 -9.39
N ALA A 519 37.64 3.51 -8.59
CA ALA A 519 38.92 4.21 -8.83
C ALA A 519 40.14 3.27 -8.98
N ASN A 520 40.06 2.06 -8.41
CA ASN A 520 41.11 1.04 -8.45
C ASN A 520 40.77 -0.15 -9.36
N GLY A 521 39.74 -0.05 -10.22
CA GLY A 521 39.37 -1.09 -11.19
C GLY A 521 38.85 -2.40 -10.57
N VAL A 522 38.43 -2.39 -9.29
CA VAL A 522 38.05 -3.57 -8.49
C VAL A 522 36.83 -3.22 -7.62
N VAL A 523 35.85 -4.15 -7.58
CA VAL A 523 34.63 -4.04 -6.75
C VAL A 523 34.99 -4.14 -5.26
N PRO A 524 34.40 -3.33 -4.35
CA PRO A 524 34.85 -3.22 -2.96
C PRO A 524 34.84 -4.52 -2.13
N PRO A 525 36.01 -4.99 -1.64
CA PRO A 525 36.10 -6.13 -0.73
C PRO A 525 35.38 -5.87 0.61
N GLU A 526 34.99 -6.93 1.32
CA GLU A 526 34.10 -6.85 2.48
C GLU A 526 34.62 -5.98 3.64
N ALA A 527 35.93 -5.93 3.86
CA ALA A 527 36.53 -5.14 4.94
C ALA A 527 36.79 -3.66 4.59
N HIS A 528 36.56 -3.23 3.34
CA HIS A 528 36.88 -1.87 2.91
C HIS A 528 35.71 -0.90 3.09
N PRO A 529 35.93 0.30 3.66
CA PRO A 529 34.99 1.41 3.56
C PRO A 529 34.68 1.73 2.09
N VAL A 530 33.47 2.19 1.81
CA VAL A 530 33.04 2.58 0.47
C VAL A 530 32.55 4.02 0.46
N VAL A 531 32.98 4.80 -0.52
CA VAL A 531 32.58 6.20 -0.71
C VAL A 531 32.01 6.38 -2.11
N ILE A 532 30.70 6.67 -2.17
CA ILE A 532 30.04 7.20 -3.36
C ILE A 532 30.07 8.72 -3.21
N ASN A 533 30.87 9.38 -4.04
CA ASN A 533 31.03 10.84 -4.05
C ASN A 533 31.43 11.26 -5.47
N GLY A 534 30.57 11.98 -6.18
CA GLY A 534 30.76 12.27 -7.61
C GLY A 534 32.05 13.05 -7.93
N GLU A 535 33.00 12.41 -8.63
CA GLU A 535 34.16 13.11 -9.18
C GLU A 535 33.75 14.02 -10.36
N GLY A 536 34.42 15.17 -10.52
CA GLY A 536 34.28 16.00 -11.72
C GLY A 536 33.01 16.86 -11.83
N SER A 537 32.31 17.15 -10.72
CA SER A 537 31.12 18.02 -10.62
C SER A 537 29.79 17.48 -11.17
N SER A 538 29.73 16.19 -11.50
CA SER A 538 28.46 15.47 -11.76
C SER A 538 28.15 14.50 -10.62
N ASN A 539 26.95 14.59 -10.06
CA ASN A 539 26.45 13.68 -9.02
C ASN A 539 26.55 12.22 -9.50
N ALA A 540 27.12 11.35 -8.67
CA ALA A 540 27.21 9.92 -8.94
C ALA A 540 25.82 9.26 -8.93
N LYS A 541 25.66 8.28 -9.82
CA LYS A 541 24.56 7.32 -9.81
C LYS A 541 25.14 5.93 -9.68
N VAL A 542 24.57 5.13 -8.78
CA VAL A 542 25.03 3.78 -8.46
C VAL A 542 23.83 2.87 -8.37
N THR A 543 23.72 1.89 -9.26
CA THR A 543 22.73 0.81 -9.20
C THR A 543 23.39 -0.38 -8.53
N LEU A 544 23.04 -0.65 -7.27
CA LEU A 544 23.43 -1.87 -6.59
C LEU A 544 22.66 -3.05 -7.20
N ASP A 545 23.37 -3.83 -8.01
CA ASP A 545 22.84 -4.94 -8.81
C ASP A 545 23.22 -6.33 -8.25
N VAL A 546 23.75 -6.37 -7.03
CA VAL A 546 24.12 -7.55 -6.24
C VAL A 546 23.74 -7.33 -4.78
N ASP A 547 23.46 -8.38 -4.00
CA ASP A 547 23.24 -8.20 -2.55
C ASP A 547 24.51 -7.63 -1.89
N LEU A 548 24.34 -6.67 -0.97
CA LEU A 548 25.45 -6.03 -0.28
C LEU A 548 25.30 -6.15 1.23
N LEU A 549 26.26 -6.85 1.84
CA LEU A 549 26.40 -6.95 3.28
C LEU A 549 27.42 -5.94 3.79
N LEU A 550 26.98 -5.01 4.64
CA LEU A 550 27.82 -4.14 5.44
C LEU A 550 27.99 -4.76 6.83
N THR A 551 29.05 -5.56 6.99
CA THR A 551 29.53 -6.06 8.29
C THR A 551 30.95 -5.53 8.46
N SER A 552 31.23 -4.85 9.57
CA SER A 552 32.57 -4.27 9.86
C SER A 552 33.15 -3.34 8.77
N ARG A 553 32.30 -2.75 7.92
CA ARG A 553 32.63 -1.69 6.96
C ARG A 553 31.56 -0.60 6.92
N SER A 554 31.98 0.62 6.56
CA SER A 554 31.07 1.73 6.27
C SER A 554 30.81 1.91 4.77
N LEU A 555 29.63 2.45 4.44
CA LEU A 555 29.27 2.96 3.12
C LEU A 555 28.76 4.40 3.29
N SER A 556 29.37 5.34 2.57
CA SER A 556 28.97 6.75 2.57
C SER A 556 28.44 7.16 1.20
N VAL A 557 27.27 7.81 1.18
CA VAL A 557 26.67 8.45 -0.01
C VAL A 557 26.78 9.96 0.14
N GLY A 558 27.51 10.61 -0.77
CA GLY A 558 27.76 12.05 -0.81
C GLY A 558 26.51 12.87 -1.18
N SER A 559 26.62 14.20 -1.04
CA SER A 559 25.44 15.05 -1.17
C SER A 559 25.07 15.33 -2.62
N GLY A 560 23.82 15.00 -2.96
CA GLY A 560 23.31 14.99 -4.33
C GLY A 560 23.53 13.68 -5.09
N ASP A 561 24.44 12.82 -4.63
CA ASP A 561 24.67 11.49 -5.21
C ASP A 561 23.47 10.55 -4.95
N THR A 562 23.34 9.48 -5.76
CA THR A 562 22.24 8.51 -5.65
C THR A 562 22.75 7.07 -5.63
N LEU A 563 22.39 6.33 -4.59
CA LEU A 563 22.51 4.87 -4.50
C LEU A 563 21.12 4.24 -4.67
N THR A 564 20.90 3.56 -5.78
CA THR A 564 19.70 2.80 -6.09
C THR A 564 19.91 1.33 -5.75
N ILE A 565 19.06 0.76 -4.90
CA ILE A 565 19.10 -0.65 -4.49
C ILE A 565 18.18 -1.44 -5.43
N GLY A 566 18.77 -2.35 -6.19
CA GLY A 566 18.10 -3.17 -7.19
C GLY A 566 17.72 -2.42 -8.48
N THR A 567 16.86 -3.04 -9.26
CA THR A 567 16.49 -2.60 -10.63
C THR A 567 14.99 -2.49 -10.87
N GLY A 568 14.16 -2.62 -9.82
CA GLY A 568 12.70 -2.64 -9.90
C GLY A 568 12.09 -3.97 -10.37
N SER A 569 12.89 -4.90 -10.91
CA SER A 569 12.37 -6.15 -11.49
C SER A 569 12.01 -7.19 -10.44
N ILE A 570 10.78 -7.71 -10.51
CA ILE A 570 10.28 -8.85 -9.73
C ILE A 570 11.14 -10.11 -9.86
N ALA A 571 11.91 -10.26 -10.96
CA ALA A 571 12.81 -11.39 -11.18
C ALA A 571 14.16 -11.27 -10.45
N LYS A 572 14.47 -10.11 -9.86
CA LYS A 572 15.78 -9.83 -9.25
C LYS A 572 15.65 -8.91 -8.02
N HIS A 573 15.14 -9.48 -6.92
CA HIS A 573 15.26 -8.93 -5.58
C HIS A 573 16.73 -8.64 -5.24
N ILE A 574 17.03 -7.45 -4.71
CA ILE A 574 18.36 -7.07 -4.20
C ILE A 574 18.23 -6.43 -2.82
N THR A 575 19.17 -6.78 -1.94
CA THR A 575 19.13 -6.43 -0.52
C THR A 575 20.42 -5.74 -0.07
N LEU A 576 20.29 -4.51 0.46
CA LEU A 576 21.32 -3.87 1.27
C LEU A 576 21.09 -4.22 2.74
N SER A 577 22.08 -4.85 3.37
CA SER A 577 22.01 -5.33 4.75
C SER A 577 23.07 -4.66 5.63
N VAL A 578 22.67 -3.95 6.69
CA VAL A 578 23.60 -3.33 7.66
C VAL A 578 23.64 -4.13 8.97
N LYS A 579 24.80 -4.67 9.34
CA LYS A 579 24.94 -5.63 10.44
C LYS A 579 25.98 -5.25 11.49
N GLU A 580 25.74 -5.69 12.72
CA GLU A 580 26.70 -5.53 13.82
C GLU A 580 27.62 -6.77 13.96
N PRO A 581 28.88 -6.62 14.40
CA PRO A 581 29.53 -5.37 14.79
C PRO A 581 30.08 -4.54 13.60
N GLY A 582 29.78 -3.24 13.61
CA GLY A 582 30.51 -2.22 12.84
C GLY A 582 30.14 -2.05 11.36
N GLY A 583 28.98 -2.55 10.92
CA GLY A 583 28.37 -2.14 9.66
C GLY A 583 27.74 -0.75 9.80
N LEU A 584 28.02 0.17 8.87
CA LEU A 584 27.48 1.53 8.89
C LEU A 584 27.06 2.01 7.49
N LEU A 585 25.89 2.63 7.38
CA LEU A 585 25.48 3.39 6.20
C LEU A 585 25.29 4.85 6.59
N THR A 586 25.98 5.77 5.91
CA THR A 586 25.83 7.22 6.09
C THR A 586 25.33 7.85 4.80
N ASN A 587 24.19 8.55 4.84
CA ASN A 587 23.55 9.13 3.65
C ASN A 587 23.41 10.65 3.76
N LEU A 588 24.10 11.38 2.88
CA LEU A 588 23.94 12.82 2.65
C LEU A 588 23.26 13.13 1.29
N GLY A 589 22.98 12.09 0.49
CA GLY A 589 22.38 12.14 -0.85
C GLY A 589 21.05 11.40 -0.90
N THR A 590 20.83 10.57 -1.92
CA THR A 590 19.63 9.74 -2.04
C THR A 590 19.97 8.25 -1.94
N VAL A 591 19.32 7.53 -1.05
CA VAL A 591 19.25 6.06 -1.08
C VAL A 591 17.86 5.67 -1.57
N ALA A 592 17.76 5.19 -2.81
CA ALA A 592 16.50 4.79 -3.43
C ALA A 592 16.36 3.27 -3.42
N ILE A 593 15.27 2.75 -2.88
CA ILE A 593 14.96 1.31 -2.83
C ILE A 593 13.92 1.05 -3.92
N THR A 594 14.30 0.30 -4.95
CA THR A 594 13.40 -0.01 -6.07
C THR A 594 12.33 -1.02 -5.69
N ASN A 595 11.31 -1.16 -6.52
CA ASN A 595 10.31 -2.23 -6.38
C ASN A 595 11.01 -3.59 -6.24
N TYR A 596 10.49 -4.43 -5.35
CA TYR A 596 11.02 -5.74 -4.96
C TYR A 596 12.40 -5.76 -4.30
N SER A 597 12.98 -4.61 -3.97
CA SER A 597 14.29 -4.51 -3.32
C SER A 597 14.19 -4.10 -1.85
N SER A 598 15.24 -4.36 -1.08
CA SER A 598 15.22 -4.25 0.39
C SER A 598 16.38 -3.43 0.96
N LEU A 599 16.07 -2.51 1.87
CA LEU A 599 17.00 -1.95 2.85
C LEU A 599 16.67 -2.54 4.23
N GLN A 600 17.54 -3.44 4.70
CA GLN A 600 17.39 -4.11 5.99
C GLN A 600 18.63 -3.90 6.88
N ARG A 601 18.46 -4.16 8.17
CA ARG A 601 19.54 -4.07 9.15
C ARG A 601 19.25 -4.93 10.37
N ASP A 602 20.29 -5.29 11.11
CA ASP A 602 20.13 -5.90 12.43
C ASP A 602 19.49 -4.90 13.41
N SER A 603 18.79 -5.40 14.43
CA SER A 603 17.99 -4.56 15.34
C SER A 603 18.78 -3.50 16.11
N LEU A 604 20.07 -3.75 16.36
CA LEU A 604 20.99 -2.84 17.06
C LEU A 604 21.81 -1.94 16.12
N ALA A 605 21.85 -2.23 14.82
CA ALA A 605 22.55 -1.40 13.85
C ALA A 605 21.82 -0.06 13.65
N THR A 606 22.54 0.97 13.22
CA THR A 606 21.99 2.30 12.90
C THR A 606 22.33 2.69 11.47
N ILE A 607 21.37 3.31 10.77
CA ILE A 607 21.57 3.90 9.44
C ILE A 607 21.50 5.42 9.59
N ASP A 608 22.58 6.13 9.26
CA ASP A 608 22.73 7.56 9.58
C ASP A 608 22.41 8.46 8.38
N ASN A 609 21.17 8.92 8.31
CA ASN A 609 20.65 9.75 7.22
C ASN A 609 20.87 11.25 7.53
N VAL A 610 22.14 11.66 7.48
CA VAL A 610 22.63 13.02 7.76
C VAL A 610 22.30 13.99 6.62
N GLY A 611 21.03 14.39 6.53
CA GLY A 611 20.54 15.36 5.55
C GLY A 611 20.25 14.80 4.16
N GLY A 612 20.51 13.50 3.93
CA GLY A 612 20.03 12.79 2.75
C GLY A 612 18.53 12.46 2.79
N THR A 613 18.04 11.82 1.72
CA THR A 613 16.70 11.23 1.62
C THR A 613 16.81 9.72 1.40
N VAL A 614 15.96 8.94 2.05
CA VAL A 614 15.72 7.53 1.72
C VAL A 614 14.39 7.45 0.98
N ARG A 615 14.40 7.03 -0.28
CA ARG A 615 13.19 6.81 -1.08
C ARG A 615 12.87 5.32 -1.12
N ASN A 616 11.62 4.94 -0.85
CA ASN A 616 11.16 3.56 -0.92
C ASN A 616 10.02 3.45 -1.92
N ALA A 617 10.19 2.67 -2.99
CA ALA A 617 9.17 2.51 -4.03
C ALA A 617 7.91 1.76 -3.52
N CYS A 618 6.85 1.73 -4.33
CA CYS A 618 5.57 1.04 -4.08
C CYS A 618 5.69 -0.38 -3.51
N ARG A 619 6.68 -1.15 -3.98
CA ARG A 619 7.02 -2.50 -3.53
C ARG A 619 8.47 -2.61 -3.01
N GLY A 620 9.09 -1.48 -2.67
CA GLY A 620 10.33 -1.45 -1.92
C GLY A 620 10.09 -1.79 -0.44
N ASN A 621 11.08 -2.37 0.22
CA ASN A 621 10.99 -2.75 1.63
C ASN A 621 12.07 -2.04 2.47
N THR A 622 11.66 -1.28 3.48
CA THR A 622 12.58 -0.54 4.37
C THR A 622 12.20 -0.64 5.85
N HIS A 623 13.15 -1.04 6.69
CA HIS A 623 12.95 -1.17 8.13
C HIS A 623 13.11 0.18 8.85
N VAL A 624 12.05 1.00 8.78
CA VAL A 624 11.94 2.39 9.28
C VAL A 624 12.56 2.61 10.68
N GLY A 625 12.29 1.73 11.63
CA GLY A 625 12.63 1.92 13.05
C GLY A 625 14.12 1.75 13.35
N GLY A 626 14.93 2.78 13.07
CA GLY A 626 16.38 2.84 13.33
C GLY A 626 17.22 3.50 12.22
N VAL A 627 16.58 4.21 11.29
CA VAL A 627 17.24 5.25 10.48
C VAL A 627 17.26 6.54 11.32
N THR A 628 18.43 7.15 11.55
CA THR A 628 18.55 8.46 12.20
C THR A 628 18.46 9.57 11.16
N GLY A 629 17.43 10.41 11.24
CA GLY A 629 17.16 11.51 10.30
C GLY A 629 15.79 11.38 9.61
N PRO A 630 14.88 12.37 9.70
CA PRO A 630 13.48 12.22 9.33
C PRO A 630 13.21 12.49 7.85
N SER A 631 13.72 11.64 6.94
CA SER A 631 13.47 11.77 5.50
C SER A 631 13.41 10.41 4.78
N ILE A 632 12.61 9.49 5.31
CA ILE A 632 12.09 8.35 4.54
C ILE A 632 10.86 8.84 3.79
N VAL A 633 10.88 8.72 2.45
CA VAL A 633 9.76 9.03 1.55
C VAL A 633 9.27 7.71 0.97
N GLN A 634 8.01 7.37 1.25
CA GLN A 634 7.32 6.30 0.53
C GLN A 634 6.81 6.88 -0.79
N ASP A 635 7.34 6.39 -1.90
CA ASP A 635 6.88 6.73 -3.24
C ASP A 635 5.61 5.93 -3.58
N SER A 636 4.75 6.54 -4.40
CA SER A 636 3.45 5.97 -4.79
C SER A 636 3.60 4.92 -5.88
N CYS A 637 2.72 3.92 -5.88
CA CYS A 637 2.46 3.06 -7.03
C CYS A 637 1.99 3.94 -8.19
N PHE A 638 2.77 3.98 -9.26
CA PHE A 638 2.63 4.96 -10.34
C PHE A 638 2.08 4.29 -11.59
N TRP A 639 1.03 4.87 -12.18
CA TRP A 639 0.52 4.42 -13.46
C TRP A 639 1.46 4.81 -14.58
N ASP A 640 2.14 3.83 -15.18
CA ASP A 640 3.03 4.02 -16.34
C ASP A 640 2.39 3.60 -17.67
N GLY A 641 1.36 2.76 -17.64
CA GLY A 641 0.68 2.25 -18.84
C GLY A 641 1.49 1.22 -19.64
N GLY A 642 2.34 0.41 -18.97
CA GLY A 642 3.10 -0.66 -19.62
C GLY A 642 2.29 -1.87 -20.11
N GLY A 643 1.00 -1.96 -19.80
CA GLY A 643 0.09 -3.05 -20.14
C GLY A 643 -0.44 -3.02 -21.58
N ALA A 644 -1.31 -3.98 -21.90
CA ALA A 644 -1.98 -4.09 -23.20
C ALA A 644 -3.33 -3.36 -23.26
N THR A 645 -3.91 -2.99 -22.11
CA THR A 645 -5.19 -2.30 -21.95
C THR A 645 -5.07 -1.13 -20.97
N GLN A 646 -6.11 -0.28 -20.85
CA GLN A 646 -6.15 0.79 -19.83
C GLN A 646 -6.75 0.34 -18.49
N ASN A 647 -6.93 -0.97 -18.28
CA ASN A 647 -7.61 -1.54 -17.12
C ASN A 647 -6.78 -1.39 -15.84
N TRP A 648 -7.42 -0.90 -14.77
CA TRP A 648 -6.84 -0.80 -13.42
C TRP A 648 -6.28 -2.14 -12.92
N SER A 649 -6.98 -3.24 -13.20
CA SER A 649 -6.61 -4.59 -12.78
C SER A 649 -5.44 -5.22 -13.55
N GLU A 650 -5.00 -4.62 -14.66
CA GLU A 650 -3.81 -5.09 -15.39
C GLU A 650 -2.53 -4.61 -14.69
N ALA A 651 -1.90 -5.53 -13.98
CA ALA A 651 -0.74 -5.26 -13.12
C ALA A 651 0.45 -4.59 -13.83
N ALA A 652 0.63 -4.82 -15.13
CA ALA A 652 1.69 -4.24 -15.96
C ALA A 652 1.47 -2.76 -16.34
N ASN A 653 0.35 -2.15 -15.94
CA ASN A 653 0.12 -0.69 -16.07
C ASN A 653 0.70 0.14 -14.91
N TRP A 654 1.34 -0.53 -13.96
CA TRP A 654 1.89 0.07 -12.75
C TRP A 654 3.41 -0.15 -12.70
N ASP A 655 4.16 0.86 -12.26
CA ASP A 655 5.64 0.89 -12.12
C ASP A 655 6.26 -0.28 -11.35
N SER A 656 5.42 -1.03 -10.65
CA SER A 656 5.77 -2.13 -9.77
C SER A 656 5.35 -3.50 -10.30
N ASP A 657 4.83 -3.62 -11.53
CA ASP A 657 4.22 -4.86 -12.05
C ASP A 657 3.13 -5.46 -11.12
N THR A 658 2.52 -4.65 -10.23
CA THR A 658 1.42 -5.04 -9.35
C THR A 658 0.36 -3.95 -9.22
N VAL A 659 -0.91 -4.38 -9.19
CA VAL A 659 -2.05 -3.52 -8.86
C VAL A 659 -1.90 -2.98 -7.42
N PRO A 660 -2.26 -1.71 -7.15
CA PRO A 660 -2.32 -1.17 -5.79
C PRO A 660 -3.28 -1.94 -4.87
N LEU A 661 -2.91 -2.03 -3.61
CA LEU A 661 -3.71 -2.52 -2.50
C LEU A 661 -4.46 -1.36 -1.83
N PRO A 662 -5.53 -1.61 -1.04
CA PRO A 662 -6.32 -0.56 -0.39
C PRO A 662 -5.52 0.47 0.43
N ASP A 663 -4.42 0.05 1.05
CA ASP A 663 -3.59 0.88 1.93
C ASP A 663 -2.38 1.53 1.22
N ASP A 664 -2.26 1.40 -0.10
CA ASP A 664 -1.19 2.01 -0.90
C ASP A 664 -1.49 3.46 -1.28
N SER A 665 -0.43 4.25 -1.47
CA SER A 665 -0.51 5.48 -2.26
C SER A 665 -0.40 5.14 -3.74
N ALA A 666 -1.43 5.48 -4.53
CA ALA A 666 -1.50 5.30 -5.97
C ALA A 666 -1.59 6.65 -6.71
N LEU A 667 -0.82 6.81 -7.80
CA LEU A 667 -0.71 8.04 -8.57
C LEU A 667 -0.95 7.76 -10.06
N ILE A 668 -2.02 8.32 -10.61
CA ILE A 668 -2.29 8.30 -12.06
C ILE A 668 -1.42 9.36 -12.74
N GLY A 669 -0.45 8.90 -13.53
CA GLY A 669 0.64 9.67 -14.13
C GLY A 669 0.31 10.44 -15.41
N ALA A 670 1.28 11.22 -15.90
CA ALA A 670 1.07 12.18 -16.98
C ALA A 670 0.85 11.53 -18.37
N GLY A 671 -0.33 11.75 -18.95
CA GLY A 671 -0.79 11.21 -20.23
C GLY A 671 -1.84 10.09 -20.11
N ALA A 672 -2.14 9.63 -18.90
CA ALA A 672 -2.99 8.48 -18.65
C ALA A 672 -4.50 8.77 -18.71
N THR A 673 -5.23 7.85 -19.36
CA THR A 673 -6.64 7.57 -19.11
C THR A 673 -6.70 6.15 -18.55
N VAL A 674 -7.37 5.97 -17.41
CA VAL A 674 -7.44 4.70 -16.68
C VAL A 674 -8.90 4.28 -16.55
N ASP A 675 -9.18 3.02 -16.83
CA ASP A 675 -10.51 2.43 -16.69
C ASP A 675 -10.53 1.53 -15.45
N LEU A 676 -11.27 1.93 -14.41
CA LEU A 676 -11.51 1.11 -13.22
C LEU A 676 -12.48 -0.02 -13.60
N ASP A 677 -11.92 -1.17 -13.94
CA ASP A 677 -12.62 -2.38 -14.40
C ASP A 677 -13.00 -3.34 -13.26
N THR A 678 -12.44 -3.13 -12.08
CA THR A 678 -12.75 -3.85 -10.83
C THR A 678 -12.97 -2.86 -9.71
N SER A 679 -14.03 -3.04 -8.90
CA SER A 679 -14.29 -2.17 -7.75
C SER A 679 -13.11 -2.16 -6.77
N PHE A 680 -12.71 -0.97 -6.33
CA PHE A 680 -11.53 -0.75 -5.51
C PHE A 680 -11.85 0.25 -4.40
N SER A 681 -11.40 -0.02 -3.18
CA SER A 681 -11.58 0.85 -2.03
C SER A 681 -10.23 1.26 -1.45
N LEU A 682 -10.04 2.55 -1.20
CA LEU A 682 -8.95 3.04 -0.35
C LEU A 682 -9.28 2.74 1.11
N GLY A 683 -8.35 2.12 1.82
CA GLY A 683 -8.40 1.93 3.27
C GLY A 683 -7.63 3.00 4.04
N SER A 684 -7.36 2.72 5.31
CA SER A 684 -6.84 3.66 6.32
C SER A 684 -5.59 4.48 5.96
N ARG A 685 -4.74 3.98 5.06
CA ARG A 685 -3.52 4.63 4.58
C ARG A 685 -3.52 4.86 3.07
N GLY A 686 -4.59 4.45 2.40
CA GLY A 686 -4.75 4.55 0.95
C GLY A 686 -4.85 5.98 0.48
N ILE A 687 -4.06 6.35 -0.54
CA ILE A 687 -4.12 7.67 -1.17
C ILE A 687 -4.22 7.50 -2.69
N LEU A 688 -5.35 7.85 -3.31
CA LEU A 688 -5.43 7.93 -4.78
C LEU A 688 -5.28 9.39 -5.22
N THR A 689 -4.27 9.65 -6.05
CA THR A 689 -4.10 10.94 -6.74
C THR A 689 -4.36 10.79 -8.23
N ILE A 690 -5.41 11.44 -8.72
CA ILE A 690 -5.64 11.65 -10.16
C ILE A 690 -4.88 12.91 -10.55
N GLY A 691 -3.77 12.76 -11.29
CA GLY A 691 -2.89 13.87 -11.67
C GLY A 691 -3.57 14.91 -12.57
N THR A 692 -3.00 16.12 -12.63
CA THR A 692 -3.52 17.20 -13.49
C THR A 692 -3.55 16.76 -14.96
N GLY A 693 -4.71 16.91 -15.61
CA GLY A 693 -4.92 16.51 -17.00
C GLY A 693 -5.10 15.01 -17.26
N GLN A 694 -5.20 14.19 -16.19
CA GLN A 694 -5.38 12.74 -16.30
C GLN A 694 -6.85 12.35 -16.10
N THR A 695 -7.24 11.15 -16.55
CA THR A 695 -8.63 10.69 -16.42
C THR A 695 -8.70 9.33 -15.72
N LEU A 696 -9.61 9.20 -14.75
CA LEU A 696 -10.08 7.92 -14.21
C LEU A 696 -11.56 7.76 -14.58
N ASN A 697 -11.90 6.66 -15.22
CA ASN A 697 -13.28 6.26 -15.51
C ASN A 697 -13.71 5.15 -14.54
N VAL A 698 -14.90 5.27 -13.96
CA VAL A 698 -15.57 4.23 -13.17
C VAL A 698 -16.80 3.79 -13.95
N GLY A 699 -16.81 2.55 -14.44
CA GLY A 699 -17.88 2.01 -15.28
C GLY A 699 -19.13 1.59 -14.49
N ASP A 700 -20.20 1.30 -15.22
CA ASP A 700 -21.44 0.77 -14.66
C ASP A 700 -21.21 -0.49 -13.79
N GLY A 701 -21.89 -0.56 -12.65
CA GLY A 701 -21.70 -1.59 -11.63
C GLY A 701 -20.37 -1.55 -10.85
N ILE A 702 -19.41 -0.69 -11.21
CA ILE A 702 -18.13 -0.55 -10.51
C ILE A 702 -18.22 0.52 -9.42
N ALA A 703 -17.57 0.28 -8.29
CA ALA A 703 -17.46 1.22 -7.18
C ALA A 703 -16.00 1.63 -6.92
N LEU A 704 -15.76 2.94 -6.83
CA LEU A 704 -14.58 3.52 -6.18
C LEU A 704 -14.96 3.86 -4.73
N GLY A 705 -14.39 3.13 -3.78
CA GLY A 705 -14.56 3.36 -2.34
C GLY A 705 -13.46 4.22 -1.75
N VAL A 706 -13.82 5.05 -0.78
CA VAL A 706 -12.90 5.75 0.12
C VAL A 706 -13.44 5.55 1.53
N ILE A 707 -12.75 4.72 2.31
CA ILE A 707 -13.21 4.19 3.60
C ILE A 707 -12.05 4.13 4.60
N ASP A 708 -12.35 3.91 5.89
CA ASP A 708 -11.41 3.56 6.98
C ASP A 708 -10.24 4.54 7.26
N GLY A 709 -10.16 5.68 6.57
CA GLY A 709 -9.13 6.71 6.64
C GLY A 709 -8.62 7.19 5.26
N GLY A 710 -9.08 6.59 4.16
CA GLY A 710 -8.57 6.81 2.82
C GLY A 710 -8.71 8.26 2.29
N SER A 711 -7.82 8.63 1.36
CA SER A 711 -7.75 9.98 0.78
C SER A 711 -7.78 10.00 -0.75
N LEU A 712 -8.76 10.69 -1.34
CA LEU A 712 -8.91 10.88 -2.79
C LEU A 712 -8.62 12.32 -3.21
N TRP A 713 -7.58 12.50 -4.01
CA TRP A 713 -7.10 13.78 -4.53
C TRP A 713 -7.35 13.87 -6.05
N ILE A 714 -8.31 14.69 -6.45
CA ILE A 714 -8.74 14.82 -7.84
C ILE A 714 -8.17 16.13 -8.40
N ASN A 715 -7.09 16.05 -9.17
CA ASN A 715 -6.51 17.19 -9.90
C ASN A 715 -6.76 17.09 -11.42
N GLY A 716 -7.08 15.90 -11.91
CA GLY A 716 -7.50 15.61 -13.28
C GLY A 716 -9.02 15.52 -13.42
N VAL A 717 -9.49 14.44 -14.03
CA VAL A 717 -10.90 14.14 -14.30
C VAL A 717 -11.27 12.80 -13.68
N LEU A 718 -12.38 12.75 -12.95
CA LEU A 718 -13.05 11.53 -12.50
C LEU A 718 -14.42 11.42 -13.20
N ASN A 719 -14.64 10.37 -13.97
CA ASN A 719 -15.92 10.10 -14.64
C ASN A 719 -16.61 8.91 -14.00
N LEU A 720 -17.80 9.10 -13.42
CA LEU A 720 -18.66 8.03 -12.92
C LEU A 720 -19.71 7.73 -14.01
N ASN A 721 -19.37 6.82 -14.93
CA ASN A 721 -20.14 6.49 -16.12
C ASN A 721 -21.09 5.32 -15.81
N GLY A 722 -22.17 5.61 -15.07
CA GLY A 722 -22.98 4.60 -14.37
C GLY A 722 -22.35 4.11 -13.05
N GLY A 723 -21.03 4.21 -12.90
CA GLY A 723 -20.31 3.81 -11.70
C GLY A 723 -20.64 4.60 -10.43
N THR A 724 -20.19 4.08 -9.29
CA THR A 724 -20.40 4.66 -7.96
C THR A 724 -19.09 5.19 -7.36
N LEU A 725 -19.15 6.36 -6.74
CA LEU A 725 -18.17 6.84 -5.77
C LEU A 725 -18.80 6.81 -4.38
N LEU A 726 -18.28 5.96 -3.50
CA LEU A 726 -18.71 5.80 -2.11
C LEU A 726 -17.65 6.36 -1.17
N TYR A 727 -18.06 7.23 -0.25
CA TYR A 727 -17.20 8.00 0.62
C TYR A 727 -17.75 7.92 2.05
N LYS A 728 -17.05 7.22 2.96
CA LYS A 728 -17.50 6.93 4.34
C LYS A 728 -16.45 7.30 5.39
N ASN A 729 -16.94 7.83 6.51
CA ASN A 729 -16.12 8.29 7.63
C ASN A 729 -15.30 7.16 8.29
N PRO A 730 -14.00 7.37 8.58
CA PRO A 730 -13.22 8.58 8.26
C PRO A 730 -12.70 8.57 6.81
N GLY A 731 -12.78 9.71 6.12
CA GLY A 731 -12.28 9.86 4.76
C GLY A 731 -11.91 11.30 4.42
N LEU A 732 -11.14 11.49 3.34
CA LEU A 732 -10.84 12.82 2.79
C LEU A 732 -10.92 12.86 1.26
N LEU A 733 -11.88 13.61 0.71
CA LEU A 733 -11.96 13.93 -0.72
C LEU A 733 -11.70 15.42 -0.94
N THR A 734 -10.66 15.70 -1.74
CA THR A 734 -10.33 17.04 -2.22
C THR A 734 -10.36 17.07 -3.75
N ASN A 735 -11.23 17.89 -4.31
CA ASN A 735 -11.32 18.12 -5.75
C ASN A 735 -10.79 19.51 -6.13
N HIS A 736 -9.69 19.52 -6.88
CA HIS A 736 -9.14 20.66 -7.63
C HIS A 736 -9.44 20.56 -9.14
N GLY A 737 -9.81 19.35 -9.62
CA GLY A 737 -10.09 19.03 -11.01
C GLY A 737 -11.59 18.95 -11.32
N THR A 738 -11.99 17.99 -12.17
CA THR A 738 -13.39 17.79 -12.57
C THR A 738 -13.91 16.42 -12.15
N VAL A 739 -15.04 16.38 -11.46
CA VAL A 739 -15.86 15.17 -11.26
C VAL A 739 -17.08 15.26 -12.17
N ASN A 740 -17.32 14.24 -12.99
CA ASN A 740 -18.52 14.09 -13.80
C ASN A 740 -19.29 12.84 -13.33
N ILE A 741 -20.52 13.01 -12.87
CA ILE A 741 -21.43 11.91 -12.54
C ILE A 741 -22.39 11.75 -13.72
N ASN A 742 -22.04 10.85 -14.65
CA ASN A 742 -22.74 10.63 -15.91
C ASN A 742 -23.67 9.43 -15.76
N GLY A 743 -24.88 9.65 -15.23
CA GLY A 743 -25.80 8.57 -14.83
C GLY A 743 -25.34 7.70 -13.65
N GLY A 744 -24.14 7.95 -13.11
CA GLY A 744 -23.62 7.26 -11.93
C GLY A 744 -24.16 7.80 -10.59
N THR A 745 -23.54 7.35 -9.50
CA THR A 745 -23.89 7.78 -8.13
C THR A 745 -22.67 8.31 -7.37
N PHE A 746 -22.84 9.42 -6.67
CA PHE A 746 -21.94 9.94 -5.66
C PHE A 746 -22.63 9.83 -4.29
N THR A 747 -22.02 9.18 -3.29
CA THR A 747 -22.56 9.11 -1.92
C THR A 747 -21.49 9.48 -0.89
N SER A 748 -21.79 10.44 -0.02
CA SER A 748 -20.99 10.80 1.16
C SER A 748 -21.71 10.53 2.48
N GLU A 749 -21.06 9.85 3.42
CA GLU A 749 -21.60 9.51 4.73
C GLU A 749 -20.64 9.93 5.85
N GLY A 750 -21.12 10.77 6.78
CA GLY A 750 -20.36 11.23 7.95
C GLY A 750 -19.15 12.16 7.71
N ASP A 751 -18.70 12.36 6.47
CA ASP A 751 -17.41 13.01 6.16
C ASP A 751 -17.49 14.44 5.57
N PHE A 752 -16.32 15.10 5.56
CA PHE A 752 -16.10 16.40 4.93
C PHE A 752 -15.59 16.29 3.47
N LEU A 753 -16.35 16.79 2.50
CA LEU A 753 -15.94 16.94 1.10
C LEU A 753 -15.50 18.38 0.81
N ALA A 754 -14.39 18.55 0.09
CA ALA A 754 -13.94 19.86 -0.36
C ALA A 754 -13.81 19.97 -1.89
N ASN A 755 -14.79 20.61 -2.54
CA ASN A 755 -14.63 21.13 -3.90
C ASN A 755 -13.97 22.51 -3.84
N LYS A 756 -12.71 22.59 -4.27
CA LYS A 756 -11.85 23.78 -4.17
C LYS A 756 -12.23 24.82 -5.24
N SER A 757 -11.65 26.02 -5.20
CA SER A 757 -12.02 27.15 -6.07
C SER A 757 -11.82 26.93 -7.57
N ASP A 758 -10.90 26.04 -7.91
CA ASP A 758 -10.59 25.49 -9.24
C ASP A 758 -11.41 24.24 -9.59
N GLY A 759 -11.95 23.56 -8.58
CA GLY A 759 -12.70 22.31 -8.70
C GLY A 759 -14.10 22.46 -9.29
N LYS A 760 -14.49 21.48 -10.11
CA LYS A 760 -15.80 21.37 -10.76
C LYS A 760 -16.44 20.01 -10.47
N ILE A 761 -17.72 19.99 -10.09
CA ILE A 761 -18.54 18.77 -9.93
C ILE A 761 -19.79 18.93 -10.79
N ASN A 762 -20.02 17.99 -11.70
CA ASN A 762 -21.15 17.99 -12.63
C ASN A 762 -21.97 16.72 -12.45
N ASN A 763 -23.19 16.84 -11.93
CA ASN A 763 -24.16 15.74 -11.92
C ASN A 763 -25.03 15.82 -13.18
N VAL A 764 -24.94 14.81 -14.04
CA VAL A 764 -25.51 14.77 -15.40
C VAL A 764 -26.32 13.47 -15.56
N GLY A 765 -27.61 13.53 -15.26
CA GLY A 765 -28.51 12.37 -15.22
C GLY A 765 -28.26 11.40 -14.05
N GLY A 766 -27.36 11.75 -13.12
CA GLY A 766 -26.97 10.92 -11.98
C GLY A 766 -27.54 11.37 -10.63
N LEU A 767 -27.05 10.72 -9.58
CA LEU A 767 -27.39 11.00 -8.18
C LEU A 767 -26.17 11.55 -7.42
N ILE A 768 -26.36 12.67 -6.71
CA ILE A 768 -25.51 13.03 -5.55
C ILE A 768 -26.34 12.82 -4.29
N SER A 769 -25.82 12.00 -3.37
CA SER A 769 -26.34 11.81 -2.02
C SER A 769 -25.35 12.37 -1.00
N ASN A 770 -25.64 13.58 -0.49
CA ASN A 770 -24.94 14.16 0.66
C ASN A 770 -25.58 13.61 1.93
N GLY A 771 -25.29 12.35 2.25
CA GLY A 771 -25.91 11.53 3.28
C GLY A 771 -25.67 11.98 4.73
N ALA A 772 -26.15 11.19 5.68
CA ALA A 772 -26.27 11.58 7.09
C ALA A 772 -24.93 12.07 7.67
N GLY A 773 -24.98 13.18 8.43
CA GLY A 773 -23.83 13.81 9.09
C GLY A 773 -22.74 14.40 8.18
N SER A 774 -22.79 14.17 6.86
CA SER A 774 -21.73 14.62 5.93
C SER A 774 -21.74 16.15 5.70
N SER A 775 -20.60 16.70 5.28
CA SER A 775 -20.39 18.13 5.08
C SER A 775 -19.76 18.42 3.72
N LEU A 776 -20.50 19.06 2.80
CA LEU A 776 -20.01 19.44 1.48
C LEU A 776 -19.68 20.93 1.42
N ALA A 777 -18.38 21.23 1.24
CA ALA A 777 -17.90 22.58 1.00
C ALA A 777 -17.64 22.78 -0.51
N ASN A 778 -18.38 23.72 -1.12
CA ASN A 778 -18.22 24.12 -2.52
C ASN A 778 -17.66 25.54 -2.64
N ALA A 779 -16.36 25.65 -2.89
CA ALA A 779 -15.69 26.90 -3.24
C ALA A 779 -15.54 27.10 -4.76
N GLY A 780 -15.65 26.03 -5.55
CA GLY A 780 -15.58 26.03 -7.01
C GLY A 780 -16.96 26.02 -7.67
N THR A 781 -17.16 25.13 -8.63
CA THR A 781 -18.44 24.96 -9.35
C THR A 781 -19.09 23.62 -9.03
N LEU A 782 -20.36 23.65 -8.61
CA LEU A 782 -21.24 22.48 -8.48
C LEU A 782 -22.44 22.65 -9.43
N VAL A 783 -22.75 21.63 -10.22
CA VAL A 783 -23.87 21.61 -11.16
C VAL A 783 -24.73 20.36 -10.93
N ASN A 784 -26.04 20.55 -10.84
CA ASN A 784 -27.04 19.48 -10.87
C ASN A 784 -27.98 19.73 -12.05
N ASP A 785 -27.71 19.10 -13.20
CA ASP A 785 -28.43 19.31 -14.46
C ASP A 785 -29.88 18.82 -14.43
N ALA A 786 -30.66 19.12 -15.49
CA ALA A 786 -32.12 18.98 -15.52
C ALA A 786 -32.67 17.58 -15.23
N GLU A 787 -31.92 16.53 -15.57
CA GLU A 787 -32.30 15.12 -15.33
C GLU A 787 -31.66 14.55 -14.05
N SER A 788 -30.94 15.39 -13.30
CA SER A 788 -30.07 14.99 -12.18
C SER A 788 -30.73 15.21 -10.82
N THR A 789 -30.44 14.33 -9.86
CA THR A 789 -30.96 14.44 -8.49
C THR A 789 -29.84 14.69 -7.47
N PHE A 790 -30.06 15.66 -6.59
CA PHE A 790 -29.28 15.88 -5.38
C PHE A 790 -30.15 15.59 -4.15
N VAL A 791 -29.67 14.74 -3.24
CA VAL A 791 -30.29 14.44 -1.94
C VAL A 791 -29.41 14.97 -0.81
N HIS A 792 -30.01 15.63 0.17
CA HIS A 792 -29.34 16.18 1.35
C HIS A 792 -29.91 15.51 2.62
N GLY A 793 -29.09 14.66 3.24
CA GLY A 793 -29.46 13.75 4.32
C GLY A 793 -29.46 14.35 5.73
N ASP A 794 -29.84 13.53 6.70
CA ASP A 794 -30.09 13.94 8.09
C ASP A 794 -28.86 14.55 8.77
N SER A 795 -29.05 15.68 9.44
CA SER A 795 -28.00 16.53 10.06
C SER A 795 -26.84 16.96 9.14
N ALA A 796 -26.89 16.64 7.84
CA ALA A 796 -25.81 16.95 6.91
C ALA A 796 -25.73 18.46 6.60
N THR A 797 -24.59 18.94 6.10
CA THR A 797 -24.35 20.36 5.85
C THR A 797 -23.84 20.62 4.44
N LEU A 798 -24.25 21.74 3.84
CA LEU A 798 -23.75 22.21 2.55
C LEU A 798 -23.34 23.68 2.69
N VAL A 799 -22.09 24.00 2.35
CA VAL A 799 -21.58 25.37 2.39
C VAL A 799 -21.07 25.78 1.01
N ASN A 800 -21.79 26.70 0.35
CA ASN A 800 -21.41 27.26 -0.94
C ASN A 800 -20.73 28.63 -0.77
N THR A 801 -19.45 28.73 -1.12
CA THR A 801 -18.74 30.01 -1.34
C THR A 801 -18.43 30.26 -2.82
N GLY A 802 -18.58 29.24 -3.67
CA GLY A 802 -18.45 29.33 -5.12
C GLY A 802 -19.79 29.41 -5.85
N THR A 803 -19.91 28.71 -6.97
CA THR A 803 -21.14 28.63 -7.77
C THR A 803 -21.83 27.28 -7.58
N PHE A 804 -23.11 27.28 -7.23
CA PHE A 804 -23.98 26.09 -7.25
C PHE A 804 -25.15 26.32 -8.22
N THR A 805 -25.29 25.48 -9.24
CA THR A 805 -26.42 25.52 -10.19
C THR A 805 -27.30 24.28 -10.03
N ASN A 806 -28.61 24.47 -9.85
CA ASN A 806 -29.61 23.40 -9.84
C ASN A 806 -30.64 23.63 -10.97
N ALA A 807 -30.58 22.79 -12.00
CA ALA A 807 -31.58 22.67 -13.06
C ALA A 807 -32.49 21.45 -12.86
N GLY A 808 -32.01 20.41 -12.15
CA GLY A 808 -32.78 19.22 -11.79
C GLY A 808 -33.49 19.33 -10.45
N ALA A 809 -33.53 18.22 -9.70
CA ALA A 809 -34.16 18.15 -8.40
C ALA A 809 -33.13 18.18 -7.26
N PHE A 810 -33.28 19.12 -6.33
CA PHE A 810 -32.60 19.13 -5.03
C PHE A 810 -33.63 18.84 -3.94
N ASN A 811 -33.40 17.80 -3.13
CA ASN A 811 -34.30 17.35 -2.08
C ASN A 811 -33.59 17.22 -0.74
N THR A 812 -34.19 17.76 0.32
CA THR A 812 -33.80 17.51 1.71
C THR A 812 -34.61 16.36 2.31
N SER A 813 -33.97 15.59 3.16
CA SER A 813 -34.62 14.71 4.15
C SER A 813 -35.36 15.51 5.23
N SER A 814 -36.20 14.85 6.02
CA SER A 814 -36.98 15.46 7.11
C SER A 814 -36.13 15.97 8.28
N GLN A 815 -34.92 15.44 8.49
CA GLN A 815 -33.99 15.93 9.51
C GLN A 815 -32.72 16.55 8.90
N ALA A 816 -32.76 16.95 7.62
CA ALA A 816 -31.61 17.55 6.95
C ALA A 816 -31.08 18.78 7.71
N GLY A 817 -29.75 18.94 7.72
CA GLY A 817 -29.09 20.05 8.38
C GLY A 817 -28.99 21.31 7.49
N ALA A 818 -27.95 22.12 7.73
CA ALA A 818 -27.89 23.49 7.22
C ALA A 818 -27.32 23.58 5.79
N VAL A 819 -28.11 24.19 4.90
CA VAL A 819 -27.67 24.59 3.55
C VAL A 819 -27.34 26.08 3.58
N THR A 820 -26.10 26.46 3.32
CA THR A 820 -25.60 27.84 3.50
C THR A 820 -24.92 28.37 2.24
N ASN A 821 -25.52 29.37 1.61
CA ASN A 821 -24.86 30.23 0.63
C ASN A 821 -24.10 31.34 1.39
N SER A 822 -22.78 31.22 1.44
CA SER A 822 -21.85 32.09 2.17
C SER A 822 -21.37 33.26 1.32
N GLN A 823 -20.67 34.22 1.92
CA GLN A 823 -20.11 35.40 1.23
C GLN A 823 -19.33 35.00 -0.04
N GLY A 824 -19.61 35.68 -1.16
CA GLY A 824 -19.10 35.34 -2.50
C GLY A 824 -19.91 34.26 -3.23
N GLY A 825 -20.64 33.43 -2.50
CA GLY A 825 -21.44 32.33 -3.01
C GLY A 825 -22.59 32.79 -3.91
N THR A 826 -22.72 32.13 -5.06
CA THR A 826 -23.83 32.28 -6.00
C THR A 826 -24.56 30.95 -6.15
N LEU A 827 -25.88 30.96 -5.94
CA LEU A 827 -26.76 29.82 -6.18
C LEU A 827 -27.78 30.16 -7.28
N VAL A 828 -27.85 29.34 -8.33
CA VAL A 828 -28.78 29.50 -9.45
C VAL A 828 -29.74 28.33 -9.49
N ASN A 829 -31.02 28.58 -9.26
CA ASN A 829 -32.07 27.56 -9.35
C ASN A 829 -32.98 27.80 -10.57
N SER A 830 -32.93 26.88 -11.52
CA SER A 830 -33.88 26.77 -12.64
C SER A 830 -34.76 25.51 -12.54
N GLY A 831 -34.37 24.54 -11.71
CA GLY A 831 -35.12 23.33 -11.40
C GLY A 831 -36.00 23.44 -10.15
N ILE A 832 -36.12 22.33 -9.42
CA ILE A 832 -36.88 22.24 -8.17
C ILE A 832 -35.92 22.09 -7.00
N LEU A 833 -36.11 22.91 -5.95
CA LEU A 833 -35.29 22.92 -4.74
C LEU A 833 -36.21 22.85 -3.51
N ASN A 834 -36.28 21.66 -2.90
CA ASN A 834 -37.16 21.33 -1.78
C ASN A 834 -36.42 21.36 -0.44
N GLN A 835 -36.88 22.21 0.48
CA GLN A 835 -36.34 22.42 1.82
C GLN A 835 -37.40 22.05 2.90
N GLY A 836 -37.35 20.82 3.40
CA GLY A 836 -38.25 20.26 4.41
C GLY A 836 -37.59 19.84 5.72
N GLY A 837 -36.25 19.88 5.81
CA GLY A 837 -35.51 19.51 7.01
C GLY A 837 -35.59 20.51 8.16
N LEU A 838 -35.10 20.09 9.33
CA LEU A 838 -35.01 20.93 10.54
C LEU A 838 -33.94 22.03 10.44
N GLY A 839 -32.95 21.88 9.55
CA GLY A 839 -31.87 22.84 9.34
C GLY A 839 -32.29 24.12 8.60
N THR A 840 -31.53 25.20 8.83
CA THR A 840 -31.76 26.49 8.17
C THR A 840 -31.17 26.52 6.77
N PHE A 841 -31.97 26.93 5.78
CA PHE A 841 -31.46 27.38 4.48
C PHE A 841 -31.04 28.85 4.60
N SER A 842 -29.76 29.16 4.43
CA SER A 842 -29.20 30.50 4.72
C SER A 842 -28.60 31.13 3.48
N ASN A 843 -28.97 32.38 3.16
CA ASN A 843 -28.33 33.19 2.13
C ASN A 843 -27.65 34.38 2.81
N LEU A 844 -26.36 34.28 3.09
CA LEU A 844 -25.64 35.21 3.97
C LEU A 844 -25.27 36.53 3.27
N ALA A 845 -24.85 37.52 4.06
CA ALA A 845 -24.47 38.84 3.54
C ALA A 845 -23.34 38.74 2.50
N GLY A 846 -23.51 39.41 1.36
CA GLY A 846 -22.56 39.33 0.24
C GLY A 846 -22.64 38.03 -0.57
N SER A 847 -23.76 37.30 -0.49
CA SER A 847 -24.07 36.14 -1.34
C SER A 847 -25.35 36.39 -2.16
N LYS A 848 -25.53 35.65 -3.27
CA LYS A 848 -26.65 35.83 -4.20
C LYS A 848 -27.36 34.50 -4.52
N ILE A 849 -28.69 34.52 -4.51
CA ILE A 849 -29.56 33.50 -5.12
C ILE A 849 -30.25 34.11 -6.35
N THR A 850 -30.33 33.33 -7.43
CA THR A 850 -31.17 33.62 -8.60
C THR A 850 -32.12 32.45 -8.82
N ASN A 851 -33.43 32.68 -8.78
CA ASN A 851 -34.45 31.66 -8.97
C ASN A 851 -35.32 31.95 -10.19
N SER A 852 -35.23 31.09 -11.20
CA SER A 852 -36.18 30.98 -12.33
C SER A 852 -37.04 29.71 -12.25
N GLY A 853 -36.64 28.74 -11.43
CA GLY A 853 -37.39 27.50 -11.14
C GLY A 853 -38.32 27.63 -9.93
N ARG A 854 -38.39 26.58 -9.11
CA ARG A 854 -39.18 26.55 -7.86
C ARG A 854 -38.29 26.30 -6.64
N ILE A 855 -38.42 27.15 -5.61
CA ILE A 855 -37.86 26.96 -4.27
C ILE A 855 -39.02 26.77 -3.29
N ASN A 856 -39.07 25.60 -2.65
CA ASN A 856 -40.13 25.20 -1.71
C ASN A 856 -39.59 25.13 -0.27
N MET A 857 -40.10 25.96 0.63
CA MET A 857 -39.89 25.86 2.07
C MET A 857 -41.05 25.08 2.69
N ILE A 858 -40.86 23.77 2.86
CA ILE A 858 -41.88 22.82 3.32
C ILE A 858 -42.00 22.87 4.85
N GLY A 859 -40.85 22.84 5.54
CA GLY A 859 -40.77 22.83 7.01
C GLY A 859 -39.56 23.58 7.61
N SER A 860 -38.61 24.03 6.78
CA SER A 860 -37.41 24.73 7.24
C SER A 860 -37.60 26.24 7.41
N LEU A 861 -36.58 26.89 8.00
CA LEU A 861 -36.39 28.34 7.92
C LEU A 861 -35.47 28.68 6.75
N PHE A 862 -35.90 29.58 5.87
CA PHE A 862 -35.03 30.29 4.93
C PHE A 862 -34.67 31.68 5.50
N ASP A 863 -33.42 31.89 5.89
CA ASP A 863 -32.90 33.18 6.38
C ASP A 863 -32.09 33.91 5.31
N ASN A 864 -32.65 35.01 4.78
CA ASN A 864 -32.02 35.86 3.77
C ASN A 864 -31.38 37.11 4.36
N ARG A 865 -30.06 37.18 4.23
CA ARG A 865 -29.21 38.34 4.56
C ARG A 865 -28.40 38.83 3.34
N GLY A 866 -28.44 38.10 2.23
CA GLY A 866 -27.87 38.45 0.93
C GLY A 866 -28.93 38.99 -0.03
N THR A 867 -28.71 38.78 -1.33
CA THR A 867 -29.66 39.14 -2.39
C THR A 867 -30.35 37.89 -2.94
N ILE A 868 -31.66 37.97 -3.16
CA ILE A 868 -32.44 36.98 -3.90
C ILE A 868 -33.10 37.69 -5.10
N GLU A 869 -32.89 37.18 -6.30
CA GLU A 869 -33.62 37.58 -7.50
C GLU A 869 -34.56 36.45 -7.91
N ASN A 870 -35.88 36.71 -7.89
CA ASN A 870 -36.91 35.72 -8.21
C ASN A 870 -37.69 36.11 -9.48
N THR A 871 -37.56 35.28 -10.51
CA THR A 871 -38.38 35.27 -11.73
C THR A 871 -39.25 34.01 -11.83
N GLY A 872 -38.93 32.97 -11.04
CA GLY A 872 -39.73 31.76 -10.89
C GLY A 872 -40.66 31.81 -9.66
N THR A 873 -40.81 30.68 -8.97
CA THR A 873 -41.64 30.57 -7.76
C THR A 873 -40.79 30.38 -6.50
N LEU A 874 -41.03 31.23 -5.50
CA LEU A 874 -40.60 31.06 -4.11
C LEU A 874 -41.86 30.73 -3.29
N GLU A 875 -41.90 29.60 -2.59
CA GLU A 875 -43.12 29.11 -1.91
C GLU A 875 -42.86 28.69 -0.46
N VAL A 876 -43.60 29.31 0.47
CA VAL A 876 -43.59 28.97 1.89
C VAL A 876 -44.84 28.18 2.24
N PHE A 877 -44.68 26.89 2.56
CA PHE A 877 -45.78 26.00 2.98
C PHE A 877 -46.20 26.24 4.43
N HIS A 878 -47.24 25.53 4.88
CA HIS A 878 -47.86 25.71 6.20
C HIS A 878 -46.87 25.65 7.39
N PHE A 879 -45.82 24.82 7.30
CA PHE A 879 -44.82 24.65 8.36
C PHE A 879 -43.49 25.35 8.07
N GLY A 880 -43.27 25.76 6.81
CA GLY A 880 -42.08 26.51 6.41
C GLY A 880 -42.11 27.96 6.89
N SER A 881 -40.93 28.58 6.92
CA SER A 881 -40.78 29.99 7.24
C SER A 881 -39.71 30.68 6.41
N TYR A 882 -39.91 31.97 6.14
CA TYR A 882 -38.93 32.84 5.48
C TYR A 882 -38.70 34.09 6.31
N GLN A 883 -37.43 34.43 6.50
CA GLN A 883 -36.98 35.64 7.16
C GLN A 883 -36.10 36.45 6.19
N ASN A 884 -36.41 37.74 6.02
CA ASN A 884 -35.48 38.71 5.47
C ASN A 884 -34.84 39.46 6.65
N GLN A 885 -33.53 39.30 6.86
CA GLN A 885 -32.77 39.94 7.94
C GLN A 885 -31.56 40.69 7.37
N LEU A 886 -31.72 42.00 7.14
CA LEU A 886 -30.78 42.88 6.44
C LEU A 886 -30.53 42.50 4.96
N GLY A 887 -31.24 41.49 4.44
CA GLY A 887 -31.19 41.06 3.05
C GLY A 887 -32.13 41.84 2.12
N GLN A 888 -32.04 41.49 0.84
CA GLN A 888 -32.81 42.05 -0.26
C GLN A 888 -33.48 40.93 -1.07
N LEU A 889 -34.78 41.06 -1.34
CA LEU A 889 -35.54 40.17 -2.22
C LEU A 889 -36.15 41.00 -3.37
N GLU A 890 -35.75 40.70 -4.59
CA GLU A 890 -36.31 41.22 -5.84
C GLU A 890 -37.28 40.16 -6.42
N ASN A 891 -38.58 40.29 -6.16
CA ASN A 891 -39.58 39.51 -6.87
C ASN A 891 -39.91 40.22 -8.19
N GLN A 892 -39.24 39.80 -9.26
CA GLN A 892 -39.24 40.47 -10.56
C GLN A 892 -40.51 40.15 -11.37
N VAL A 893 -40.68 40.77 -12.54
CA VAL A 893 -41.82 40.52 -13.44
C VAL A 893 -41.86 39.04 -13.83
N GLY A 894 -43.02 38.41 -13.66
CA GLY A 894 -43.21 36.96 -13.82
C GLY A 894 -42.95 36.14 -12.55
N GLY A 895 -42.15 36.67 -11.61
CA GLY A 895 -41.86 36.05 -10.34
C GLY A 895 -43.08 35.95 -9.43
N THR A 896 -43.22 34.82 -8.74
CA THR A 896 -44.25 34.56 -7.72
C THR A 896 -43.60 34.26 -6.38
N PHE A 897 -44.04 34.95 -5.32
CA PHE A 897 -43.72 34.64 -3.93
C PHE A 897 -45.02 34.26 -3.21
N ALA A 898 -45.27 32.96 -3.06
CA ALA A 898 -46.45 32.41 -2.41
C ALA A 898 -46.18 32.11 -0.93
N ASN A 899 -47.12 32.45 -0.05
CA ASN A 899 -47.02 32.19 1.39
C ASN A 899 -48.29 31.60 1.98
N SER A 900 -48.16 30.38 2.51
CA SER A 900 -49.12 29.69 3.38
C SER A 900 -48.56 29.43 4.80
N GLY A 901 -47.33 29.87 5.08
CA GLY A 901 -46.63 29.72 6.36
C GLY A 901 -46.39 31.06 7.05
N SER A 902 -45.13 31.29 7.45
CA SER A 902 -44.70 32.50 8.17
C SER A 902 -43.60 33.25 7.41
N VAL A 903 -43.85 34.51 7.07
CA VAL A 903 -42.91 35.40 6.37
C VAL A 903 -42.67 36.66 7.20
N SER A 904 -41.40 36.98 7.47
CA SER A 904 -41.00 38.19 8.21
C SER A 904 -39.97 39.01 7.43
N ASN A 905 -40.30 40.27 7.13
CA ASN A 905 -39.38 41.26 6.60
C ASN A 905 -38.89 42.17 7.73
N LEU A 906 -37.71 41.92 8.28
CA LEU A 906 -37.22 42.60 9.47
C LEU A 906 -36.67 44.01 9.17
N SER A 907 -36.51 44.82 10.23
CA SER A 907 -35.94 46.18 10.11
C SER A 907 -34.56 46.16 9.44
N GLY A 908 -34.34 47.11 8.51
CA GLY A 908 -33.12 47.20 7.69
C GLY A 908 -33.12 46.33 6.43
N SER A 909 -34.08 45.42 6.27
CA SER A 909 -34.22 44.54 5.10
C SER A 909 -35.20 45.11 4.06
N THR A 910 -35.07 44.70 2.80
CA THR A 910 -35.90 45.18 1.68
C THR A 910 -36.56 44.05 0.89
N ILE A 911 -37.85 44.20 0.59
CA ILE A 911 -38.57 43.41 -0.41
C ILE A 911 -39.08 44.36 -1.49
N ASN A 912 -38.71 44.10 -2.74
CA ASN A 912 -39.20 44.80 -3.93
C ASN A 912 -40.04 43.83 -4.76
N ASN A 913 -41.24 44.27 -5.17
CA ASN A 913 -42.18 43.44 -5.92
C ASN A 913 -42.60 44.09 -7.24
N ALA A 914 -42.19 43.50 -8.36
CA ALA A 914 -42.73 43.74 -9.71
C ALA A 914 -43.50 42.51 -10.27
N GLY A 915 -43.54 41.40 -9.51
CA GLY A 915 -44.31 40.19 -9.80
C GLY A 915 -45.52 40.04 -8.87
N LEU A 916 -45.87 38.80 -8.54
CA LEU A 916 -46.93 38.45 -7.59
C LEU A 916 -46.36 38.09 -6.22
N ILE A 917 -46.84 38.73 -5.15
CA ILE A 917 -46.81 38.18 -3.79
C ILE A 917 -48.22 37.69 -3.46
N ASP A 918 -48.38 36.40 -3.15
CA ASP A 918 -49.67 35.84 -2.72
C ASP A 918 -49.59 35.36 -1.27
N ASN A 919 -50.10 36.16 -0.32
CA ASN A 919 -50.09 35.83 1.09
C ASN A 919 -51.44 35.29 1.57
N ASN A 920 -51.55 33.96 1.66
CA ASN A 920 -52.70 33.28 2.25
C ASN A 920 -52.58 33.10 3.78
N ARG A 921 -51.51 33.59 4.42
CA ARG A 921 -51.34 33.51 5.89
C ARG A 921 -50.56 34.69 6.49
N SER A 922 -49.38 34.46 7.06
CA SER A 922 -48.70 35.42 7.94
C SER A 922 -47.54 36.10 7.22
N LEU A 923 -47.72 37.37 6.85
CA LEU A 923 -46.69 38.24 6.30
C LEU A 923 -46.55 39.48 7.20
N VAL A 924 -45.39 39.62 7.86
CA VAL A 924 -45.10 40.69 8.81
C VAL A 924 -43.99 41.60 8.27
N ASN A 925 -44.28 42.90 8.14
CA ASN A 925 -43.37 43.93 7.64
C ASN A 925 -42.91 44.91 8.74
N ALA A 926 -41.62 44.83 9.07
CA ALA A 926 -40.88 45.82 9.87
C ALA A 926 -39.73 46.48 9.07
N GLY A 927 -39.41 45.95 7.89
CA GLY A 927 -38.46 46.50 6.92
C GLY A 927 -39.10 47.41 5.87
N THR A 928 -38.41 47.57 4.75
CA THR A 928 -38.93 48.24 3.55
C THR A 928 -39.63 47.21 2.67
N MET A 929 -40.85 47.52 2.21
CA MET A 929 -41.57 46.72 1.22
C MET A 929 -42.13 47.66 0.14
N ASN A 930 -41.65 47.52 -1.09
CA ASN A 930 -42.05 48.35 -2.23
C ASN A 930 -42.83 47.51 -3.24
N ASN A 931 -44.05 47.91 -3.58
CA ASN A 931 -44.79 47.36 -4.71
C ASN A 931 -44.57 48.27 -5.93
N LEU A 932 -43.78 47.78 -6.88
CA LEU A 932 -43.39 48.47 -8.11
C LEU A 932 -44.49 48.33 -9.18
N CYS A 933 -44.45 49.16 -10.22
CA CYS A 933 -45.49 49.09 -11.26
C CYS A 933 -45.45 47.78 -12.05
N GLY A 934 -46.62 47.12 -12.12
CA GLY A 934 -46.78 45.73 -12.56
C GLY A 934 -46.89 44.73 -11.40
N GLY A 935 -46.36 45.07 -10.22
CA GLY A 935 -46.41 44.25 -9.02
C GLY A 935 -47.82 44.16 -8.43
N THR A 936 -48.18 42.95 -8.00
CA THR A 936 -49.45 42.64 -7.30
C THR A 936 -49.14 42.00 -5.95
N ILE A 937 -49.89 42.38 -4.91
CA ILE A 937 -49.88 41.73 -3.60
C ILE A 937 -51.31 41.32 -3.24
N THR A 938 -51.54 40.03 -2.98
CA THR A 938 -52.81 39.49 -2.48
C THR A 938 -52.69 39.07 -1.02
N GLY A 939 -53.80 39.21 -0.29
CA GLY A 939 -53.88 38.91 1.15
C GLY A 939 -53.33 40.02 2.07
N PRO A 940 -53.35 39.79 3.40
CA PRO A 940 -53.00 40.82 4.39
C PRO A 940 -51.49 41.01 4.53
N VAL A 941 -51.02 42.25 4.65
CA VAL A 941 -49.66 42.58 5.12
C VAL A 941 -49.78 43.24 6.48
N ASN A 942 -49.26 42.58 7.52
CA ASN A 942 -49.29 43.06 8.89
C ASN A 942 -47.96 43.74 9.27
N GLY A 943 -47.95 44.54 10.34
CA GLY A 943 -46.72 45.10 10.92
C GLY A 943 -46.68 46.62 10.98
N ASN A 944 -45.54 47.16 11.43
CA ASN A 944 -45.41 48.55 11.86
C ASN A 944 -44.90 49.50 10.75
N ARG A 945 -44.68 49.00 9.52
CA ARG A 945 -44.31 49.82 8.36
C ARG A 945 -45.22 49.51 7.17
N PRO A 946 -45.83 50.52 6.53
CA PRO A 946 -46.71 50.31 5.39
C PRO A 946 -45.94 49.79 4.17
N VAL A 947 -46.66 49.12 3.27
CA VAL A 947 -46.18 48.88 1.90
C VAL A 947 -46.14 50.20 1.15
N VAL A 948 -45.05 50.49 0.46
CA VAL A 948 -44.91 51.66 -0.40
C VAL A 948 -45.35 51.27 -1.81
N SER A 949 -46.41 51.89 -2.33
CA SER A 949 -46.67 51.88 -3.77
C SER A 949 -45.63 52.75 -4.46
N ALA A 950 -44.93 52.22 -5.46
CA ALA A 950 -44.08 52.98 -6.36
C ALA A 950 -44.79 53.29 -7.71
N CYS A 951 -46.12 53.46 -7.62
CA CYS A 951 -47.01 54.07 -8.59
C CYS A 951 -48.00 54.96 -7.80
#